data_AF-A0AAE3NZW5-F1
#
_entry.id   AF-A0AAE3NZW5-F1
#
_cell.length_a   1.000
_cell.length_b   1.000
_cell.length_c   1.000
_cell.angle_alpha   90.00
_cell.angle_beta   90.00
_cell.angle_gamma   90.00
#
_symmetry.space_group_name_H-M   'P 1'
#
loop_
_entity.id
_entity.type
_entity.pdbx_description
1 polymer ?
#
loop_
_entity_poly.entity_id
_entity_poly.type
_entity_poly.pdbx_seq_one_letter_code
_entity_poly.pdbx_strand_id
1 'polypeptide(L)'
;MKKIIYFLILLLSIKTYSQSTDDQVCLDCHSDNTLTKKKNGKIISLFVDGKKFALSVHEDISCIGCHTDVDPENLPHPENLAKVNCGNCHDDKVKTVSNDIHHRLKVKNPPTCVSCHSNHEVKKPPLNNTAKVIEYCNKCHTDKILANNYHGKVVEKNNCLACHKKVDVKLTLPSSVHKNLQCADCHNYISNNLANHPKNVKHTQKADCYLCHSQIAKVHRESIHGISLSEGIDEAAMCWDCHGSHNIQKVKSEFSLVSPKNLASTCGKCHDNKDFQKKFDIGIKNPAASYTQSVHGKLLKNGNKDVPTCTSCHDVHNIKNKVQEGSTISPFNIPKLCGQCHKKESEEYTQSIHWIRAKKGFRESPVCSDCHSEHNIDAVNAKNKRDEAKKLQEQTCIVCHQNPMIARRFGHTGENAKLYQDSYHGLAVMRGDKDAAMCIDCHGVHKILPKNFSESSVSKENVKTTCQKCHKDATQVFSESYSHITQNKEAVKIESIVSNIYFWLIFSVIGAMVLHNLLIYLYEVKKKRNKLINDITIPRFTKNEVVQHYLLFISFITLAITGFALKYPNSWWSELLRNIGMTETVRQYIHRGAAIIMIITGLYHIGYLLFTARGRDVLFNLIPKWSDVIEARDNILYYLRINKERPKFDEYDYTEKAEYWALIWGTIVMGVTGLFLWFPTLVGNWAPVWLIKVSELIHFYEAILATLAIVVWHWFFVIFHPHEYPMSLTWIDGKMSLHTYRHHHEKHFRKVVLEWKEYKSGKRELKKVSNSTFLFTSTLEKNGLNPDVIINHEIENDPELKNWLDEKLNIAIN
;
A
#
# COMPACT_ATOMS: atom_id res chain seq x y z
N MET A 1 17.21 -56.26 93.25
CA MET A 1 16.52 -55.00 93.58
C MET A 1 16.01 -54.18 92.38
N LYS A 2 16.53 -54.36 91.14
CA LYS A 2 16.07 -53.60 89.94
C LYS A 2 14.75 -54.09 89.28
N LYS A 3 14.23 -55.28 89.60
CA LYS A 3 12.98 -55.81 89.01
C LYS A 3 11.69 -55.42 89.76
N ILE A 4 11.79 -54.99 91.01
CA ILE A 4 10.62 -54.55 91.81
C ILE A 4 10.28 -53.07 91.53
N ILE A 5 11.28 -52.26 91.19
CA ILE A 5 11.10 -50.83 90.84
C ILE A 5 10.41 -50.66 89.47
N TYR A 6 10.62 -51.56 88.52
CA TYR A 6 9.93 -51.50 87.22
C TYR A 6 8.45 -51.90 87.30
N PHE A 7 8.06 -52.71 88.28
CA PHE A 7 6.65 -53.07 88.49
C PHE A 7 5.88 -51.96 89.23
N LEU A 8 6.56 -51.21 90.12
CA LEU A 8 5.95 -50.06 90.81
C LEU A 8 5.84 -48.80 89.92
N ILE A 9 6.70 -48.61 88.92
CA ILE A 9 6.62 -47.45 88.01
C ILE A 9 5.59 -47.67 86.88
N LEU A 10 5.23 -48.92 86.57
CA LEU A 10 4.17 -49.22 85.58
C LEU A 10 2.74 -48.98 86.14
N LEU A 11 2.58 -48.89 87.46
CA LEU A 11 1.28 -48.68 88.12
C LEU A 11 0.93 -47.20 88.37
N LEU A 12 1.81 -46.26 88.02
CA LEU A 12 1.65 -44.81 88.27
C LEU A 12 1.32 -43.99 87.02
N SER A 13 0.77 -44.60 85.97
CA SER A 13 0.32 -43.89 84.76
C SER A 13 -0.99 -44.40 84.18
N ILE A 14 -1.87 -44.92 85.03
CA ILE A 14 -3.28 -45.02 84.66
C ILE A 14 -3.89 -43.66 85.01
N LYS A 15 -3.86 -42.72 84.05
CA LYS A 15 -4.80 -41.59 84.10
C LYS A 15 -6.20 -42.21 84.04
N THR A 16 -6.86 -42.30 85.18
CA THR A 16 -8.31 -42.48 85.23
C THR A 16 -8.91 -41.24 84.57
N TYR A 17 -9.38 -41.39 83.34
CA TYR A 17 -10.23 -40.41 82.69
C TYR A 17 -11.51 -40.32 83.51
N SER A 18 -11.61 -39.29 84.36
CA SER A 18 -12.86 -38.94 85.02
C SER A 18 -13.73 -38.23 84.00
N GLN A 19 -14.45 -39.00 83.19
CA GLN A 19 -15.54 -38.47 82.38
C GLN A 19 -16.64 -38.03 83.36
N SER A 20 -17.16 -36.79 83.22
CA SER A 20 -18.18 -36.30 84.13
C SER A 20 -19.40 -37.23 84.10
N THR A 21 -20.12 -37.38 85.23
CA THR A 21 -21.34 -38.21 85.29
C THR A 21 -22.37 -37.82 84.24
N ASP A 22 -22.38 -36.54 83.84
CA ASP A 22 -23.32 -35.97 82.88
C ASP A 22 -22.99 -36.37 81.43
N ASP A 23 -21.71 -36.55 81.10
CA ASP A 23 -21.28 -37.00 79.76
C ASP A 23 -21.59 -38.47 79.51
N GLN A 24 -21.56 -39.30 80.56
CA GLN A 24 -21.88 -40.71 80.47
C GLN A 24 -23.36 -40.92 80.07
N VAL A 25 -24.27 -40.12 80.63
CA VAL A 25 -25.71 -40.15 80.27
C VAL A 25 -25.93 -39.89 78.78
N CYS A 26 -25.12 -39.01 78.19
CA CYS A 26 -25.19 -38.70 76.76
C CYS A 26 -24.65 -39.87 75.93
N LEU A 27 -23.52 -40.45 76.34
CA LEU A 27 -22.87 -41.56 75.63
C LEU A 27 -23.61 -42.88 75.76
N ASP A 28 -24.44 -43.09 76.78
CA ASP A 28 -25.26 -44.29 76.92
C ASP A 28 -26.20 -44.50 75.71
N CYS A 29 -26.64 -43.40 75.08
CA CYS A 29 -27.40 -43.44 73.83
C CYS A 29 -26.51 -43.14 72.61
N HIS A 30 -25.62 -42.15 72.69
CA HIS A 30 -24.86 -41.68 71.52
C HIS A 30 -23.61 -42.50 71.18
N SER A 31 -23.23 -43.48 72.01
CA SER A 31 -22.14 -44.43 71.68
C SER A 31 -22.59 -45.61 70.79
N ASP A 32 -23.88 -45.70 70.45
CA ASP A 32 -24.38 -46.69 69.49
C ASP A 32 -24.09 -46.25 68.04
N ASN A 33 -23.31 -47.05 67.31
CA ASN A 33 -22.94 -46.77 65.93
C ASN A 33 -24.09 -46.95 64.92
N THR A 34 -25.20 -47.57 65.35
CA THR A 34 -26.42 -47.77 64.55
C THR A 34 -27.42 -46.62 64.69
N LEU A 35 -27.20 -45.73 65.65
CA LEU A 35 -28.10 -44.60 65.91
C LEU A 35 -28.06 -43.60 64.76
N THR A 36 -29.21 -43.40 64.12
CA THR A 36 -29.35 -42.48 62.97
C THR A 36 -30.63 -41.67 63.04
N LYS A 37 -30.61 -40.51 62.38
CA LYS A 37 -31.79 -39.66 62.17
C LYS A 37 -31.96 -39.32 60.70
N LYS A 38 -33.21 -39.26 60.23
CA LYS A 38 -33.55 -38.76 58.89
C LYS A 38 -33.73 -37.24 58.92
N LYS A 39 -32.93 -36.50 58.18
CA LYS A 39 -33.02 -35.03 58.05
C LYS A 39 -32.93 -34.63 56.58
N ASN A 40 -33.95 -33.92 56.07
CA ASN A 40 -34.06 -33.52 54.66
C ASN A 40 -33.85 -34.68 53.66
N GLY A 41 -34.44 -35.86 53.95
CA GLY A 41 -34.36 -37.04 53.08
C GLY A 41 -33.05 -37.85 53.16
N LYS A 42 -32.05 -37.43 53.94
CA LYS A 42 -30.80 -38.17 54.17
C LYS A 42 -30.76 -38.78 55.57
N ILE A 43 -30.25 -40.01 55.69
CA ILE A 43 -29.96 -40.68 56.97
C ILE A 43 -28.60 -40.17 57.47
N ILE A 44 -28.55 -39.66 58.69
CA ILE A 44 -27.36 -39.08 59.32
C ILE A 44 -27.10 -39.86 60.61
N SER A 45 -25.86 -40.30 60.83
CA SER A 45 -25.47 -40.95 62.08
C SER A 45 -25.40 -39.95 63.23
N LEU A 46 -25.91 -40.35 64.40
CA LEU A 46 -25.84 -39.60 65.67
C LEU A 46 -24.76 -40.16 66.61
N PHE A 47 -23.92 -41.07 66.12
CA PHE A 47 -22.87 -41.71 66.88
C PHE A 47 -21.76 -40.74 67.28
N VAL A 48 -21.28 -40.88 68.52
CA VAL A 48 -20.16 -40.17 69.10
C VAL A 48 -19.22 -41.18 69.76
N ASP A 49 -17.96 -41.19 69.33
CA ASP A 49 -16.92 -42.01 69.94
C ASP A 49 -16.34 -41.28 71.15
N GLY A 50 -16.83 -41.63 72.34
CA GLY A 50 -16.38 -41.04 73.61
C GLY A 50 -14.88 -41.17 73.85
N LYS A 51 -14.22 -42.23 73.35
CA LYS A 51 -12.77 -42.42 73.51
C LYS A 51 -11.98 -41.42 72.67
N LYS A 52 -12.50 -41.05 71.49
CA LYS A 52 -11.85 -40.05 70.65
C LYS A 52 -12.15 -38.63 71.11
N PHE A 53 -13.32 -38.39 71.69
CA PHE A 53 -13.63 -37.12 72.37
C PHE A 53 -12.68 -36.85 73.54
N ALA A 54 -12.40 -37.87 74.34
CA ALA A 54 -11.41 -37.82 75.42
C ALA A 54 -9.96 -37.56 74.95
N LEU A 55 -9.68 -37.64 73.64
CA LEU A 55 -8.40 -37.27 73.04
C LEU A 55 -8.44 -35.89 72.35
N SER A 56 -9.55 -35.18 72.47
CA SER A 56 -9.74 -33.83 71.91
C SER A 56 -9.18 -32.76 72.84
N VAL A 57 -9.04 -31.54 72.33
CA VAL A 57 -8.64 -30.37 73.13
C VAL A 57 -9.74 -29.87 74.05
N HIS A 58 -10.94 -30.41 73.92
CA HIS A 58 -12.11 -30.10 74.72
C HIS A 58 -12.42 -31.26 75.69
N GLU A 59 -11.43 -32.11 76.03
CA GLU A 59 -11.61 -33.22 76.97
C GLU A 59 -12.18 -32.79 78.33
N ASP A 60 -11.90 -31.55 78.74
CA ASP A 60 -12.37 -30.96 80.00
C ASP A 60 -13.73 -30.24 79.88
N ILE A 61 -14.40 -30.26 78.71
CA ILE A 61 -15.69 -29.61 78.46
C ILE A 61 -16.78 -30.68 78.37
N SER A 62 -17.83 -30.58 79.17
CA SER A 62 -18.96 -31.50 79.09
C SER A 62 -19.77 -31.34 77.79
N CYS A 63 -20.54 -32.36 77.42
CA CYS A 63 -21.36 -32.39 76.21
C CYS A 63 -22.30 -31.19 76.12
N ILE A 64 -22.99 -30.85 77.23
CA ILE A 64 -23.89 -29.70 77.36
C ILE A 64 -23.16 -28.35 77.35
N GLY A 65 -21.86 -28.32 77.66
CA GLY A 65 -21.03 -27.12 77.52
C GLY A 65 -20.91 -26.65 76.06
N CYS A 66 -21.01 -27.59 75.10
CA CYS A 66 -21.13 -27.27 73.68
C CYS A 66 -22.58 -27.28 73.18
N HIS A 67 -23.39 -28.22 73.69
CA HIS A 67 -24.82 -28.37 73.41
C HIS A 67 -25.67 -27.64 74.44
N THR A 68 -25.52 -26.32 74.50
CA THR A 68 -26.11 -25.47 75.55
C THR A 68 -27.64 -25.42 75.53
N ASP A 69 -28.27 -25.98 74.50
CA ASP A 69 -29.72 -26.09 74.31
C ASP A 69 -30.28 -27.47 74.70
N VAL A 70 -29.42 -28.36 75.21
CA VAL A 70 -29.82 -29.66 75.78
C VAL A 70 -29.99 -29.53 77.28
N ASP A 71 -31.18 -29.89 77.75
CA ASP A 71 -31.48 -30.02 79.17
C ASP A 71 -31.24 -31.47 79.61
N PRO A 72 -30.22 -31.75 80.45
CA PRO A 72 -29.89 -33.10 80.90
C PRO A 72 -30.98 -33.72 81.80
N GLU A 73 -31.88 -32.91 82.37
CA GLU A 73 -33.02 -33.40 83.16
C GLU A 73 -34.21 -33.84 82.29
N ASN A 74 -34.18 -33.55 80.97
CA ASN A 74 -35.27 -33.81 80.04
C ASN A 74 -34.80 -34.62 78.81
N LEU A 75 -34.44 -35.89 79.07
CA LEU A 75 -34.02 -36.86 78.05
C LEU A 75 -35.09 -37.95 77.83
N PRO A 76 -35.36 -38.37 76.58
CA PRO A 76 -34.70 -37.98 75.33
C PRO A 76 -35.04 -36.54 74.91
N HIS A 77 -34.02 -35.78 74.52
CA HIS A 77 -34.14 -34.37 74.14
C HIS A 77 -34.92 -34.18 72.83
N PRO A 78 -35.50 -32.99 72.56
CA PRO A 78 -36.18 -32.69 71.31
C PRO A 78 -35.33 -32.94 70.07
N GLU A 79 -36.00 -33.29 68.99
CA GLU A 79 -35.38 -33.71 67.74
C GLU A 79 -34.57 -32.60 67.02
N ASN A 80 -34.90 -31.33 67.28
CA ASN A 80 -34.34 -30.18 66.57
C ASN A 80 -33.51 -29.30 67.52
N LEU A 81 -32.33 -29.79 67.87
CA LEU A 81 -31.32 -29.01 68.58
C LEU A 81 -30.68 -27.94 67.68
N ALA A 82 -30.32 -26.82 68.28
CA ALA A 82 -29.45 -25.81 67.73
C ALA A 82 -28.07 -26.41 67.39
N LYS A 83 -27.41 -25.80 66.39
CA LYS A 83 -26.04 -26.20 66.06
C LYS A 83 -25.09 -25.57 67.09
N VAL A 84 -24.13 -26.37 67.56
CA VAL A 84 -23.02 -25.90 68.40
C VAL A 84 -22.35 -24.68 67.75
N ASN A 85 -22.27 -23.59 68.50
CA ASN A 85 -21.64 -22.36 68.07
C ASN A 85 -20.30 -22.17 68.77
N CYS A 86 -19.20 -22.53 68.09
CA CYS A 86 -17.85 -22.34 68.58
C CYS A 86 -17.53 -20.86 68.93
N GLY A 87 -18.25 -19.90 68.35
CA GLY A 87 -18.07 -18.47 68.59
C GLY A 87 -18.41 -18.02 70.01
N ASN A 88 -19.19 -18.81 70.77
CA ASN A 88 -19.51 -18.49 72.15
C ASN A 88 -18.25 -18.46 73.04
N CYS A 89 -17.24 -19.27 72.72
CA CYS A 89 -15.95 -19.30 73.44
C CYS A 89 -14.76 -18.86 72.58
N HIS A 90 -14.90 -18.85 71.25
CA HIS A 90 -13.84 -18.48 70.30
C HIS A 90 -14.20 -17.29 69.41
N ASP A 91 -14.89 -16.27 69.95
CA ASP A 91 -15.33 -15.08 69.20
C ASP A 91 -14.20 -14.41 68.38
N ASP A 92 -13.02 -14.23 68.98
CA ASP A 92 -11.84 -13.68 68.29
C ASP A 92 -11.44 -14.48 67.04
N LYS A 93 -11.58 -15.80 67.10
CA LYS A 93 -11.25 -16.70 65.98
C LYS A 93 -12.36 -16.68 64.93
N VAL A 94 -13.63 -16.63 65.34
CA VAL A 94 -14.77 -16.49 64.42
C VAL A 94 -14.71 -15.18 63.64
N LYS A 95 -14.37 -14.06 64.29
CA LYS A 95 -14.12 -12.77 63.62
C LYS A 95 -12.99 -12.84 62.61
N THR A 96 -11.98 -13.66 62.90
CA THR A 96 -10.82 -13.82 62.03
C THR A 96 -11.14 -14.72 60.81
N VAL A 97 -11.87 -15.81 61.00
CA VAL A 97 -12.35 -16.70 59.91
C VAL A 97 -13.38 -15.99 59.02
N SER A 98 -14.30 -15.23 59.62
CA SER A 98 -15.29 -14.45 58.87
C SER A 98 -14.67 -13.42 57.92
N ASN A 99 -13.42 -13.04 58.20
CA ASN A 99 -12.63 -12.14 57.39
C ASN A 99 -11.69 -12.86 56.42
N ASP A 100 -11.74 -14.19 56.25
CA ASP A 100 -10.91 -14.90 55.28
C ASP A 100 -11.36 -14.68 53.82
N ILE A 101 -10.54 -15.15 52.88
CA ILE A 101 -10.78 -14.99 51.46
C ILE A 101 -12.07 -15.69 50.99
N HIS A 102 -12.44 -16.82 51.58
CA HIS A 102 -13.62 -17.59 51.22
C HIS A 102 -14.91 -16.86 51.62
N HIS A 103 -14.91 -16.20 52.78
CA HIS A 103 -16.03 -15.40 53.28
C HIS A 103 -16.12 -14.03 52.59
N ARG A 104 -14.98 -13.36 52.33
CA ARG A 104 -14.94 -12.09 51.56
C ARG A 104 -15.44 -12.24 50.12
N LEU A 105 -15.11 -13.37 49.48
CA LEU A 105 -15.55 -13.69 48.12
C LEU A 105 -16.94 -14.32 48.04
N LYS A 106 -17.57 -14.62 49.19
CA LYS A 106 -18.89 -15.28 49.27
C LYS A 106 -18.96 -16.55 48.41
N VAL A 107 -17.93 -17.39 48.49
CA VAL A 107 -17.88 -18.63 47.70
C VAL A 107 -18.99 -19.59 48.11
N LYS A 108 -19.47 -20.42 47.18
CA LYS A 108 -20.51 -21.42 47.46
C LYS A 108 -19.94 -22.46 48.43
N ASN A 109 -20.53 -22.58 49.62
CA ASN A 109 -20.09 -23.45 50.72
C ASN A 109 -18.65 -23.15 51.21
N PRO A 110 -18.42 -22.01 51.89
CA PRO A 110 -17.11 -21.72 52.46
C PRO A 110 -16.72 -22.77 53.52
N PRO A 111 -15.42 -23.07 53.70
CA PRO A 111 -14.97 -23.93 54.78
C PRO A 111 -15.50 -23.44 56.13
N THR A 112 -16.04 -24.35 56.92
CA THR A 112 -16.51 -24.10 58.30
C THR A 112 -15.50 -24.61 59.31
N CYS A 113 -15.58 -24.14 60.56
CA CYS A 113 -14.71 -24.61 61.64
C CYS A 113 -14.71 -26.14 61.74
N VAL A 114 -15.90 -26.77 61.74
CA VAL A 114 -16.08 -28.22 61.84
C VAL A 114 -15.48 -28.96 60.64
N SER A 115 -15.54 -28.37 59.45
CA SER A 115 -14.99 -29.03 58.25
C SER A 115 -13.47 -29.18 58.30
N CYS A 116 -12.76 -28.25 58.97
CA CYS A 116 -11.30 -28.30 59.14
C CYS A 116 -10.88 -28.97 60.46
N HIS A 117 -11.60 -28.68 61.55
CA HIS A 117 -11.22 -29.05 62.91
C HIS A 117 -11.95 -30.28 63.47
N SER A 118 -12.87 -30.89 62.72
CA SER A 118 -13.81 -31.92 63.21
C SER A 118 -14.84 -31.36 64.22
N ASN A 119 -15.77 -32.19 64.67
CA ASN A 119 -16.83 -31.87 65.64
C ASN A 119 -16.49 -32.33 67.06
N HIS A 120 -16.42 -33.65 67.30
CA HIS A 120 -16.17 -34.27 68.60
C HIS A 120 -14.72 -34.74 68.77
N GLU A 121 -13.90 -34.64 67.71
CA GLU A 121 -12.49 -35.06 67.73
C GLU A 121 -11.56 -33.85 67.48
N VAL A 122 -11.90 -32.69 68.04
CA VAL A 122 -11.19 -31.43 67.78
C VAL A 122 -9.77 -31.52 68.32
N LYS A 123 -8.78 -31.34 67.45
CA LYS A 123 -7.35 -31.35 67.81
C LYS A 123 -6.77 -29.94 67.79
N LYS A 124 -5.67 -29.74 68.53
CA LYS A 124 -4.95 -28.46 68.54
C LYS A 124 -4.66 -28.03 67.10
N PRO A 125 -4.92 -26.76 66.73
CA PRO A 125 -4.51 -26.24 65.44
C PRO A 125 -3.00 -26.45 65.32
N PRO A 126 -2.50 -26.99 64.19
CA PRO A 126 -1.06 -27.05 63.98
C PRO A 126 -0.49 -25.63 64.01
N LEU A 127 0.73 -25.45 64.53
CA LEU A 127 1.36 -24.14 64.65
C LEU A 127 1.92 -23.60 63.32
N ASN A 128 2.06 -24.48 62.31
CA ASN A 128 2.57 -24.17 60.97
C ASN A 128 1.72 -24.89 59.90
N ASN A 129 1.98 -24.55 58.63
CA ASN A 129 1.37 -25.13 57.42
C ASN A 129 1.72 -26.63 57.27
N THR A 130 1.21 -27.46 58.19
CA THR A 130 1.49 -28.89 58.27
C THR A 130 0.86 -29.63 57.09
N ALA A 131 1.42 -30.81 56.78
CA ALA A 131 0.93 -31.68 55.71
C ALA A 131 -0.60 -31.91 55.76
N LYS A 132 -1.20 -31.95 56.95
CA LYS A 132 -2.67 -32.08 57.12
C LYS A 132 -3.47 -30.86 56.69
N VAL A 133 -2.99 -29.64 56.96
CA VAL A 133 -3.66 -28.40 56.51
C VAL A 133 -3.55 -28.28 55.00
N ILE A 134 -2.37 -28.60 54.46
CA ILE A 134 -2.14 -28.68 53.02
C ILE A 134 -3.08 -29.71 52.40
N GLU A 135 -3.14 -30.94 52.94
CA GLU A 135 -4.03 -32.01 52.48
C GLU A 135 -5.51 -31.60 52.50
N TYR A 136 -5.96 -30.91 53.55
CA TYR A 136 -7.33 -30.41 53.62
C TYR A 136 -7.60 -29.31 52.59
N CYS A 137 -6.74 -28.30 52.52
CA CYS A 137 -6.88 -27.24 51.52
C CYS A 137 -6.82 -27.81 50.10
N ASN A 138 -6.01 -28.85 49.86
CA ASN A 138 -5.90 -29.57 48.60
C ASN A 138 -7.17 -30.34 48.21
N LYS A 139 -8.11 -30.59 49.14
CA LYS A 139 -9.43 -31.13 48.80
C LYS A 139 -10.21 -30.19 47.86
N CYS A 140 -9.94 -28.89 47.94
CA CYS A 140 -10.58 -27.86 47.10
C CYS A 140 -9.59 -27.03 46.28
N HIS A 141 -8.32 -26.94 46.69
CA HIS A 141 -7.24 -26.16 46.10
C HIS A 141 -6.07 -27.07 45.70
N THR A 142 -6.30 -27.95 44.74
CA THR A 142 -5.36 -29.01 44.35
C THR A 142 -3.99 -28.53 43.84
N ASP A 143 -3.91 -27.30 43.32
CA ASP A 143 -2.72 -26.74 42.62
C ASP A 143 -2.24 -25.40 43.21
N LYS A 144 -2.53 -25.06 44.47
CA LYS A 144 -2.25 -23.71 45.02
C LYS A 144 -1.25 -23.71 46.17
N ILE A 145 -0.33 -22.75 46.14
CA ILE A 145 0.55 -22.43 47.27
C ILE A 145 -0.24 -21.55 48.24
N LEU A 146 -0.44 -22.03 49.48
CA LEU A 146 -0.98 -21.23 50.57
C LEU A 146 0.10 -20.23 51.03
N ALA A 147 -0.02 -18.99 50.57
CA ALA A 147 0.97 -17.94 50.84
C ALA A 147 0.78 -17.22 52.18
N ASN A 148 -0.44 -17.21 52.72
CA ASN A 148 -0.77 -16.49 53.95
C ASN A 148 -1.11 -17.46 55.08
N ASN A 149 -0.90 -17.03 56.32
CA ASN A 149 -1.45 -17.71 57.49
C ASN A 149 -2.96 -17.89 57.33
N TYR A 150 -3.47 -19.10 57.59
CA TYR A 150 -4.91 -19.36 57.60
C TYR A 150 -5.56 -18.54 58.72
N HIS A 151 -6.68 -17.88 58.38
CA HIS A 151 -7.37 -16.96 59.29
C HIS A 151 -6.45 -15.82 59.77
N GLY A 152 -5.88 -15.03 58.85
CA GLY A 152 -5.16 -13.81 59.22
C GLY A 152 -6.12 -12.73 59.75
N LYS A 153 -5.74 -12.01 60.82
CA LYS A 153 -6.45 -10.81 61.27
C LYS A 153 -6.47 -9.77 60.15
N VAL A 154 -7.55 -8.99 60.07
CA VAL A 154 -7.58 -7.76 59.25
C VAL A 154 -6.37 -6.94 59.66
N VAL A 155 -5.41 -6.75 58.75
CA VAL A 155 -4.40 -5.71 58.96
C VAL A 155 -5.17 -4.40 58.79
N GLU A 156 -5.61 -3.83 59.90
CA GLU A 156 -6.50 -2.65 59.97
C GLU A 156 -5.97 -1.44 59.21
N LYS A 157 -4.72 -1.47 58.74
CA LYS A 157 -4.19 -0.57 57.73
C LYS A 157 -3.45 -1.39 56.68
N ASN A 158 -3.84 -1.21 55.42
CA ASN A 158 -3.15 -1.77 54.27
C ASN A 158 -1.76 -1.10 54.17
N ASN A 159 -0.80 -1.56 54.97
CA ASN A 159 0.53 -0.94 55.16
C ASN A 159 1.30 -0.82 53.83
N CYS A 160 0.91 -1.58 52.81
CA CYS A 160 1.39 -1.40 51.44
C CYS A 160 1.28 0.06 50.97
N LEU A 161 0.17 0.75 51.25
CA LEU A 161 -0.05 2.14 50.84
C LEU A 161 0.78 3.16 51.63
N ALA A 162 1.34 2.76 52.78
CA ALA A 162 2.27 3.61 53.52
C ALA A 162 3.57 3.83 52.72
N CYS A 163 4.01 2.79 51.98
CA CYS A 163 5.19 2.84 51.12
C CYS A 163 4.83 3.13 49.65
N HIS A 164 3.68 2.66 49.15
CA HIS A 164 3.23 2.81 47.75
C HIS A 164 2.23 3.96 47.55
N LYS A 165 2.62 5.19 47.93
CA LYS A 165 1.73 6.38 47.90
C LYS A 165 1.30 6.84 46.50
N LYS A 166 2.01 6.43 45.45
CA LYS A 166 1.79 6.86 44.06
C LYS A 166 0.83 5.97 43.25
N VAL A 167 0.23 4.95 43.87
CA VAL A 167 -0.64 4.01 43.15
C VAL A 167 -2.10 4.46 43.32
N ASP A 168 -2.79 4.73 42.21
CA ASP A 168 -4.19 5.21 42.16
C ASP A 168 -5.24 4.16 42.55
N VAL A 169 -4.90 3.25 43.49
CA VAL A 169 -5.78 2.17 43.96
C VAL A 169 -7.06 2.72 44.58
N LYS A 170 -6.97 3.86 45.29
CA LYS A 170 -8.13 4.47 45.96
C LYS A 170 -9.23 4.89 44.99
N LEU A 171 -8.87 5.27 43.77
CA LEU A 171 -9.82 5.69 42.73
C LEU A 171 -10.28 4.53 41.86
N THR A 172 -9.38 3.59 41.57
CA THR A 172 -9.60 2.55 40.57
C THR A 172 -10.22 1.27 41.15
N LEU A 173 -9.74 0.80 42.31
CA LEU A 173 -10.18 -0.46 42.92
C LEU A 173 -11.67 -0.52 43.28
N PRO A 174 -12.31 0.57 43.78
CA PRO A 174 -13.76 0.54 44.06
C PRO A 174 -14.62 0.22 42.84
N SER A 175 -14.14 0.57 41.64
CA SER A 175 -14.83 0.28 40.38
C SER A 175 -14.63 -1.17 39.91
N SER A 176 -13.64 -1.88 40.44
CA SER A 176 -13.28 -3.22 40.02
C SER A 176 -14.27 -4.28 40.50
N VAL A 177 -14.40 -5.37 39.74
CA VAL A 177 -15.09 -6.59 40.18
C VAL A 177 -14.38 -7.24 41.39
N HIS A 178 -13.12 -6.88 41.64
CA HIS A 178 -12.30 -7.36 42.75
C HIS A 178 -12.26 -6.40 43.95
N LYS A 179 -13.19 -5.44 44.06
CA LYS A 179 -13.20 -4.43 45.14
C LYS A 179 -13.18 -4.97 46.58
N ASN A 180 -13.55 -6.24 46.79
CA ASN A 180 -13.57 -6.90 48.10
C ASN A 180 -12.26 -7.67 48.41
N LEU A 181 -11.29 -7.68 47.49
CA LEU A 181 -9.97 -8.29 47.68
C LEU A 181 -9.01 -7.32 48.36
N GLN A 182 -8.07 -7.88 49.13
CA GLN A 182 -6.95 -7.16 49.72
C GLN A 182 -5.74 -7.16 48.76
N CYS A 183 -4.81 -6.22 48.94
CA CYS A 183 -3.62 -6.13 48.09
C CYS A 183 -2.82 -7.44 48.06
N ALA A 184 -2.61 -8.06 49.22
CA ALA A 184 -1.88 -9.32 49.36
C ALA A 184 -2.55 -10.51 48.66
N ASP A 185 -3.86 -10.45 48.39
CA ASP A 185 -4.58 -11.53 47.71
C ASP A 185 -4.15 -11.65 46.24
N CYS A 186 -3.80 -10.52 45.60
CA CYS A 186 -3.28 -10.49 44.24
C CYS A 186 -1.74 -10.38 44.21
N HIS A 187 -1.15 -9.56 45.08
CA HIS A 187 0.28 -9.27 45.15
C HIS A 187 1.04 -10.29 46.03
N ASN A 188 0.85 -11.57 45.75
CA ASN A 188 1.31 -12.69 46.57
C ASN A 188 2.83 -12.68 46.81
N TYR A 189 3.61 -12.55 45.72
CA TYR A 189 5.07 -12.49 45.79
C TYR A 189 5.56 -11.34 46.66
N ILE A 190 4.97 -10.15 46.50
CA ILE A 190 5.32 -8.95 47.26
C ILE A 190 4.99 -9.16 48.73
N SER A 191 3.81 -9.72 49.04
CA SER A 191 3.38 -10.02 50.40
C SER A 191 4.33 -10.98 51.11
N ASN A 192 4.79 -12.03 50.44
CA ASN A 192 5.72 -13.02 50.99
C ASN A 192 7.15 -12.48 51.14
N ASN A 193 7.47 -11.35 50.52
CA ASN A 193 8.79 -10.72 50.55
C ASN A 193 8.72 -9.28 51.08
N LEU A 194 7.72 -8.95 51.93
CA LEU A 194 7.40 -7.56 52.29
C LEU A 194 8.59 -6.77 52.83
N ALA A 195 9.49 -7.41 53.58
CA ALA A 195 10.67 -6.77 54.15
C ALA A 195 11.73 -6.40 53.09
N ASN A 196 11.90 -7.21 52.05
CA ASN A 196 13.06 -7.17 51.16
C ASN A 196 12.72 -7.30 49.66
N HIS A 197 11.48 -7.06 49.25
CA HIS A 197 11.11 -7.18 47.85
C HIS A 197 11.82 -6.09 47.01
N PRO A 198 12.27 -6.41 45.78
CA PRO A 198 12.94 -5.42 44.95
C PRO A 198 11.98 -4.30 44.54
N LYS A 199 12.51 -3.09 44.29
CA LYS A 199 11.72 -1.97 43.77
C LYS A 199 11.12 -2.29 42.39
N ASN A 200 11.88 -3.01 41.56
CA ASN A 200 11.45 -3.47 40.24
C ASN A 200 11.23 -4.98 40.27
N VAL A 201 10.04 -5.39 40.69
CA VAL A 201 9.60 -6.80 40.58
C VAL A 201 9.39 -7.17 39.12
N LYS A 202 9.69 -8.43 38.76
CA LYS A 202 9.38 -8.96 37.42
C LYS A 202 7.88 -8.82 37.13
N HIS A 203 7.51 -8.65 35.88
CA HIS A 203 6.13 -8.51 35.43
C HIS A 203 5.25 -9.65 35.92
N THR A 204 5.72 -10.89 35.78
CA THR A 204 5.06 -12.11 36.29
C THR A 204 4.87 -12.15 37.80
N GLN A 205 5.67 -11.38 38.55
CA GLN A 205 5.64 -11.34 40.02
C GLN A 205 4.81 -10.16 40.56
N LYS A 206 4.30 -9.29 39.69
CA LYS A 206 3.48 -8.15 40.12
C LYS A 206 2.18 -8.61 40.76
N ALA A 207 1.41 -9.47 40.09
CA ALA A 207 0.17 -10.02 40.61
C ALA A 207 -0.02 -11.46 40.12
N ASP A 208 -0.77 -12.26 40.88
CA ASP A 208 -1.05 -13.65 40.53
C ASP A 208 -2.57 -13.91 40.44
N CYS A 209 -3.09 -13.76 39.24
CA CYS A 209 -4.48 -14.10 38.93
C CYS A 209 -4.71 -15.61 38.84
N TYR A 210 -3.66 -16.41 38.63
CA TYR A 210 -3.76 -17.85 38.40
C TYR A 210 -4.16 -18.61 39.67
N LEU A 211 -3.87 -18.03 40.84
CA LEU A 211 -4.32 -18.55 42.13
C LEU A 211 -5.83 -18.73 42.19
N CYS A 212 -6.62 -17.75 41.73
CA CYS A 212 -8.08 -17.84 41.82
C CYS A 212 -8.70 -18.31 40.50
N HIS A 213 -8.12 -17.93 39.37
CA HIS A 213 -8.61 -18.26 38.03
C HIS A 213 -7.82 -19.42 37.40
N SER A 214 -7.64 -20.50 38.15
CA SER A 214 -6.77 -21.62 37.76
C SER A 214 -7.18 -22.28 36.44
N GLN A 215 -8.49 -22.44 36.20
CA GLN A 215 -8.99 -23.07 34.97
C GLN A 215 -8.62 -22.27 33.72
N ILE A 216 -8.87 -20.95 33.73
CA ILE A 216 -8.52 -20.11 32.58
C ILE A 216 -7.01 -19.83 32.52
N ALA A 217 -6.31 -19.87 33.66
CA ALA A 217 -4.86 -19.81 33.71
C ALA A 217 -4.21 -20.99 32.97
N LYS A 218 -4.77 -22.20 33.06
CA LYS A 218 -4.30 -23.35 32.27
C LYS A 218 -4.39 -23.05 30.76
N VAL A 219 -5.53 -22.50 30.32
CA VAL A 219 -5.71 -22.08 28.91
C VAL A 219 -4.74 -20.95 28.52
N HIS A 220 -4.58 -19.93 29.36
CA HIS A 220 -3.65 -18.84 29.08
C HIS A 220 -2.20 -19.31 28.96
N ARG A 221 -1.78 -20.29 29.77
CA ARG A 221 -0.42 -20.87 29.68
C ARG A 221 -0.16 -21.54 28.33
N GLU A 222 -1.19 -22.04 27.65
CA GLU A 222 -1.08 -22.63 26.30
C GLU A 222 -1.07 -21.59 25.18
N SER A 223 -1.47 -20.34 25.48
CA SER A 223 -1.40 -19.23 24.54
C SER A 223 0.05 -18.81 24.26
N ILE A 224 0.27 -18.10 23.15
CA ILE A 224 1.59 -17.56 22.82
C ILE A 224 2.10 -16.58 23.89
N HIS A 225 1.21 -15.82 24.54
CA HIS A 225 1.59 -14.96 25.66
C HIS A 225 2.05 -15.79 26.86
N GLY A 226 1.31 -16.84 27.23
CA GLY A 226 1.68 -17.75 28.31
C GLY A 226 2.99 -18.50 28.08
N ILE A 227 3.20 -19.01 26.88
CA ILE A 227 4.44 -19.69 26.49
C ILE A 227 5.61 -18.70 26.54
N SER A 228 5.46 -17.50 25.98
CA SER A 228 6.50 -16.46 26.02
C SER A 228 6.91 -16.10 27.45
N LEU A 229 5.95 -16.01 28.38
CA LEU A 229 6.23 -15.80 29.80
C LEU A 229 7.02 -16.97 30.41
N SER A 230 6.69 -18.21 30.04
CA SER A 230 7.41 -19.40 30.51
C SER A 230 8.85 -19.49 29.96
N GLU A 231 9.10 -18.90 28.79
CA GLU A 231 10.43 -18.76 28.18
C GLU A 231 11.22 -17.55 28.74
N GLY A 232 10.64 -16.80 29.68
CA GLY A 232 11.30 -15.68 30.36
C GLY A 232 11.13 -14.32 29.68
N ILE A 233 10.21 -14.19 28.71
CA ILE A 233 9.86 -12.92 28.07
C ILE A 233 8.88 -12.16 28.97
N ASP A 234 9.41 -11.26 29.80
CA ASP A 234 8.65 -10.53 30.81
C ASP A 234 7.67 -9.50 30.22
N GLU A 235 7.86 -9.07 28.96
CA GLU A 235 6.95 -8.15 28.25
C GLU A 235 5.70 -8.82 27.67
N ALA A 236 5.61 -10.14 27.70
CA ALA A 236 4.42 -10.83 27.22
C ALA A 236 3.21 -10.54 28.12
N ALA A 237 2.02 -10.53 27.51
CA ALA A 237 0.82 -10.07 28.19
C ALA A 237 0.39 -11.02 29.33
N MET A 238 0.08 -10.43 30.48
CA MET A 238 -0.57 -11.05 31.62
C MET A 238 -2.02 -10.59 31.72
N CYS A 239 -2.80 -11.25 32.59
CA CYS A 239 -4.25 -11.02 32.68
C CYS A 239 -4.64 -9.54 32.84
N TRP A 240 -3.87 -8.78 33.61
CA TRP A 240 -4.15 -7.36 33.87
C TRP A 240 -3.78 -6.43 32.70
N ASP A 241 -2.92 -6.85 31.78
CA ASP A 241 -2.55 -6.03 30.62
C ASP A 241 -3.75 -5.89 29.66
N CYS A 242 -4.60 -6.92 29.60
CA CYS A 242 -5.83 -6.90 28.83
C CYS A 242 -7.04 -6.44 29.67
N HIS A 243 -7.21 -6.95 30.90
CA HIS A 243 -8.43 -6.70 31.70
C HIS A 243 -8.37 -5.40 32.52
N GLY A 244 -7.18 -4.81 32.66
CA GLY A 244 -6.91 -3.71 33.60
C GLY A 244 -6.27 -4.23 34.88
N SER A 245 -5.63 -3.34 35.63
CA SER A 245 -4.94 -3.68 36.88
C SER A 245 -5.89 -3.58 38.08
N HIS A 246 -6.04 -2.39 38.62
CA HIS A 246 -6.95 -2.11 39.74
C HIS A 246 -8.36 -1.73 39.28
N ASN A 247 -8.63 -1.63 37.98
CA ASN A 247 -9.93 -1.22 37.41
C ASN A 247 -10.58 -2.32 36.56
N ILE A 248 -10.42 -3.59 36.94
CA ILE A 248 -10.96 -4.74 36.19
C ILE A 248 -12.50 -4.67 36.17
N GLN A 249 -13.08 -4.44 34.99
CA GLN A 249 -14.53 -4.33 34.79
C GLN A 249 -15.13 -5.60 34.17
N LYS A 250 -16.44 -5.78 34.34
CA LYS A 250 -17.19 -6.84 33.60
C LYS A 250 -17.03 -6.65 32.09
N VAL A 251 -16.79 -7.72 31.34
CA VAL A 251 -16.54 -7.70 29.88
C VAL A 251 -17.63 -6.98 29.07
N LYS A 252 -18.90 -7.07 29.51
CA LYS A 252 -20.03 -6.41 28.84
C LYS A 252 -20.09 -4.89 29.07
N SER A 253 -19.30 -4.35 29.99
CA SER A 253 -19.23 -2.91 30.27
C SER A 253 -18.48 -2.20 29.15
N GLU A 254 -18.98 -1.07 28.68
CA GLU A 254 -18.29 -0.25 27.68
C GLU A 254 -16.96 0.31 28.20
N PHE A 255 -16.80 0.43 29.53
CA PHE A 255 -15.56 0.84 30.19
C PHE A 255 -14.53 -0.29 30.33
N SER A 256 -14.89 -1.53 29.99
CA SER A 256 -13.96 -2.65 30.03
C SER A 256 -12.95 -2.53 28.88
N LEU A 257 -11.68 -2.72 29.18
CA LEU A 257 -10.61 -2.75 28.16
C LEU A 257 -10.81 -3.90 27.16
N VAL A 258 -11.50 -4.97 27.55
CA VAL A 258 -11.82 -6.11 26.69
C VAL A 258 -13.23 -6.04 26.09
N SER A 259 -13.90 -4.88 26.14
CA SER A 259 -15.16 -4.70 25.43
C SER A 259 -14.91 -4.73 23.90
N PRO A 260 -15.86 -5.18 23.06
CA PRO A 260 -15.65 -5.28 21.61
C PRO A 260 -15.10 -4.00 20.97
N LYS A 261 -15.58 -2.82 21.38
CA LYS A 261 -15.13 -1.52 20.88
C LYS A 261 -13.69 -1.17 21.31
N ASN A 262 -13.22 -1.68 22.45
CA ASN A 262 -11.93 -1.34 23.02
C ASN A 262 -10.83 -2.35 22.70
N LEU A 263 -11.18 -3.55 22.21
CA LEU A 263 -10.22 -4.64 21.95
C LEU A 263 -9.05 -4.22 21.06
N ALA A 264 -9.31 -3.50 19.95
CA ALA A 264 -8.26 -3.03 19.05
C ALA A 264 -7.26 -2.13 19.80
N SER A 265 -7.75 -1.18 20.60
CA SER A 265 -6.88 -0.32 21.41
C SER A 265 -6.10 -1.11 22.46
N THR A 266 -6.74 -2.09 23.10
CA THR A 266 -6.10 -2.93 24.13
C THR A 266 -4.96 -3.78 23.57
N CYS A 267 -5.18 -4.47 22.44
CA CYS A 267 -4.12 -5.21 21.75
C CYS A 267 -3.04 -4.26 21.20
N GLY A 268 -3.45 -3.13 20.65
CA GLY A 268 -2.57 -2.11 20.05
C GLY A 268 -1.59 -1.47 21.03
N LYS A 269 -1.88 -1.44 22.34
CA LYS A 269 -0.92 -0.93 23.35
C LYS A 269 0.46 -1.58 23.24
N CYS A 270 0.50 -2.88 22.93
CA CYS A 270 1.74 -3.63 22.73
C CYS A 270 1.98 -3.87 21.23
N HIS A 271 0.97 -4.32 20.49
CA HIS A 271 1.16 -4.74 19.10
C HIS A 271 1.33 -3.58 18.10
N ASP A 272 0.93 -2.36 18.43
CA ASP A 272 1.21 -1.15 17.62
C ASP A 272 2.39 -0.33 18.18
N ASN A 273 3.04 -0.82 19.25
CA ASN A 273 4.22 -0.18 19.81
C ASN A 273 5.46 -0.48 18.95
N LYS A 274 6.10 0.57 18.43
CA LYS A 274 7.26 0.45 17.53
C LYS A 274 8.47 -0.22 18.18
N ASP A 275 8.75 0.08 19.45
CA ASP A 275 9.90 -0.50 20.16
C ASP A 275 9.67 -1.99 20.43
N PHE A 276 8.44 -2.36 20.79
CA PHE A 276 8.03 -3.76 20.95
C PHE A 276 8.12 -4.53 19.62
N GLN A 277 7.56 -3.98 18.53
CA GLN A 277 7.64 -4.56 17.20
C GLN A 277 9.09 -4.75 16.74
N LYS A 278 9.96 -3.74 16.97
CA LYS A 278 11.37 -3.80 16.61
C LYS A 278 12.14 -4.82 17.44
N LYS A 279 11.84 -4.92 18.73
CA LYS A 279 12.52 -5.86 19.65
C LYS A 279 12.22 -7.32 19.28
N PHE A 280 10.97 -7.64 18.95
CA PHE A 280 10.52 -9.01 18.70
C PHE A 280 10.32 -9.35 17.21
N ASP A 281 10.71 -8.44 16.31
CA ASP A 281 10.57 -8.56 14.86
C ASP A 281 9.16 -9.04 14.42
N ILE A 282 8.13 -8.35 14.93
CA ILE A 282 6.75 -8.71 14.65
C ILE A 282 6.44 -8.37 13.19
N GLY A 283 6.23 -9.40 12.37
CA GLY A 283 6.08 -9.27 10.92
C GLY A 283 4.90 -8.42 10.43
N ILE A 284 3.87 -8.20 11.27
CA ILE A 284 2.72 -7.32 10.95
C ILE A 284 2.87 -6.01 11.71
N LYS A 285 3.02 -4.91 10.97
CA LYS A 285 3.14 -3.56 11.55
C LYS A 285 1.75 -2.99 11.85
N ASN A 286 1.57 -2.57 13.09
CA ASN A 286 0.38 -1.88 13.60
C ASN A 286 -0.94 -2.59 13.23
N PRO A 287 -1.12 -3.86 13.62
CA PRO A 287 -2.31 -4.63 13.27
C PRO A 287 -3.60 -4.02 13.82
N ALA A 288 -3.58 -3.38 14.99
CA ALA A 288 -4.79 -2.78 15.55
C ALA A 288 -5.21 -1.52 14.76
N ALA A 289 -4.26 -0.63 14.45
CA ALA A 289 -4.51 0.52 13.58
C ALA A 289 -5.04 0.08 12.21
N SER A 290 -4.43 -0.94 11.59
CA SER A 290 -4.87 -1.50 10.31
C SER A 290 -6.31 -2.04 10.41
N TYR A 291 -6.61 -2.82 11.44
CA TYR A 291 -7.97 -3.35 11.67
C TYR A 291 -9.01 -2.24 11.78
N THR A 292 -8.72 -1.13 12.47
CA THR A 292 -9.67 -0.01 12.58
C THR A 292 -9.98 0.66 11.23
N GLN A 293 -9.10 0.54 10.24
CA GLN A 293 -9.28 1.05 8.88
C GLN A 293 -9.98 0.06 7.94
N SER A 294 -9.97 -1.23 8.28
CA SER A 294 -10.69 -2.27 7.54
C SER A 294 -12.22 -2.06 7.54
N VAL A 295 -12.92 -2.76 6.65
CA VAL A 295 -14.38 -2.79 6.62
C VAL A 295 -14.98 -3.27 7.94
N HIS A 296 -14.40 -4.30 8.58
CA HIS A 296 -14.87 -4.80 9.88
C HIS A 296 -14.71 -3.74 10.98
N GLY A 297 -13.55 -3.09 11.05
CA GLY A 297 -13.29 -2.03 12.05
C GLY A 297 -14.18 -0.80 11.87
N LYS A 298 -14.41 -0.37 10.62
CA LYS A 298 -15.32 0.74 10.29
C LYS A 298 -16.76 0.43 10.69
N LEU A 299 -17.25 -0.77 10.39
CA LEU A 299 -18.60 -1.21 10.77
C LEU A 299 -18.76 -1.31 12.29
N LEU A 300 -17.74 -1.82 13.00
CA LEU A 300 -17.72 -1.88 14.46
C LEU A 300 -17.83 -0.49 15.09
N LYS A 301 -17.05 0.47 14.57
CA LYS A 301 -17.07 1.86 15.02
C LYS A 301 -18.43 2.52 14.81
N ASN A 302 -19.12 2.16 13.73
CA ASN A 302 -20.48 2.63 13.43
C ASN A 302 -21.58 1.95 14.27
N GLY A 303 -21.20 1.10 15.23
CA GLY A 303 -22.12 0.51 16.21
C GLY A 303 -22.62 -0.88 15.85
N ASN A 304 -22.22 -1.45 14.70
CA ASN A 304 -22.56 -2.83 14.38
C ASN A 304 -21.72 -3.77 15.28
N LYS A 305 -22.39 -4.53 16.15
CA LYS A 305 -21.75 -5.47 17.08
C LYS A 305 -21.57 -6.86 16.47
N ASP A 306 -22.24 -7.14 15.34
CA ASP A 306 -22.20 -8.41 14.62
C ASP A 306 -21.10 -8.38 13.54
N VAL A 307 -19.91 -7.94 13.93
CA VAL A 307 -18.73 -7.90 13.07
C VAL A 307 -17.54 -8.56 13.75
N PRO A 308 -16.66 -9.25 13.00
CA PRO A 308 -15.48 -9.88 13.57
C PRO A 308 -14.56 -8.87 14.27
N THR A 309 -14.13 -9.19 15.49
CA THR A 309 -13.11 -8.46 16.26
C THR A 309 -11.83 -9.29 16.41
N CYS A 310 -10.79 -8.71 17.01
CA CYS A 310 -9.52 -9.40 17.28
C CYS A 310 -9.74 -10.77 17.95
N THR A 311 -10.63 -10.86 18.94
CA THR A 311 -10.89 -12.10 19.68
C THR A 311 -11.72 -13.12 18.92
N SER A 312 -12.51 -12.69 17.94
CA SER A 312 -13.22 -13.64 17.07
C SER A 312 -12.27 -14.36 16.11
N CYS A 313 -11.16 -13.71 15.75
CA CYS A 313 -10.15 -14.30 14.88
C CYS A 313 -9.05 -15.03 15.67
N HIS A 314 -8.57 -14.45 16.77
CA HIS A 314 -7.39 -14.93 17.52
C HIS A 314 -7.71 -15.73 18.78
N ASP A 315 -8.98 -15.97 19.11
CA ASP A 315 -9.42 -16.45 20.43
C ASP A 315 -9.23 -15.36 21.53
N VAL A 316 -9.68 -15.64 22.76
CA VAL A 316 -9.68 -14.69 23.89
C VAL A 316 -8.52 -14.95 24.84
N HIS A 317 -8.48 -16.15 25.42
CA HIS A 317 -7.46 -16.55 26.39
C HIS A 317 -6.53 -17.64 25.85
N ASN A 318 -6.89 -18.28 24.73
CA ASN A 318 -6.10 -19.30 24.05
C ASN A 318 -5.45 -18.73 22.78
N ILE A 319 -4.91 -17.52 22.84
CA ILE A 319 -4.36 -16.82 21.68
C ILE A 319 -3.13 -17.57 21.19
N LYS A 320 -3.23 -18.21 20.04
CA LYS A 320 -2.17 -19.03 19.45
C LYS A 320 -1.58 -18.36 18.23
N ASN A 321 -0.28 -18.55 18.01
CA ASN A 321 0.40 -18.12 16.79
C ASN A 321 0.01 -19.02 15.59
N LYS A 322 0.47 -18.69 14.38
CA LYS A 322 0.09 -19.38 13.13
C LYS A 322 0.51 -20.86 13.03
N VAL A 323 1.51 -21.28 13.81
CA VAL A 323 2.09 -22.64 13.74
C VAL A 323 1.66 -23.53 14.90
N GLN A 324 1.12 -22.96 15.98
CA GLN A 324 0.62 -23.71 17.13
C GLN A 324 -0.60 -24.57 16.77
N GLU A 325 -0.64 -25.78 17.31
CA GLU A 325 -1.76 -26.71 17.14
C GLU A 325 -3.07 -26.11 17.69
N GLY A 326 -4.15 -26.25 16.93
CA GLY A 326 -5.46 -25.70 17.30
C GLY A 326 -5.58 -24.17 17.14
N SER A 327 -4.60 -23.52 16.52
CA SER A 327 -4.67 -22.08 16.21
C SER A 327 -5.75 -21.78 15.17
N THR A 328 -6.66 -20.87 15.51
CA THR A 328 -7.74 -20.39 14.60
C THR A 328 -7.20 -19.63 13.39
N ILE A 329 -6.03 -18.99 13.54
CA ILE A 329 -5.36 -18.22 12.49
C ILE A 329 -4.30 -19.02 11.73
N SER A 330 -4.22 -20.33 11.95
CA SER A 330 -3.36 -21.18 11.11
C SER A 330 -3.86 -21.10 9.66
N PRO A 331 -2.96 -21.05 8.64
CA PRO A 331 -3.38 -20.88 7.25
C PRO A 331 -4.49 -21.84 6.81
N PHE A 332 -4.45 -23.10 7.24
CA PHE A 332 -5.46 -24.10 6.89
C PHE A 332 -6.80 -23.93 7.62
N ASN A 333 -6.85 -23.16 8.70
CA ASN A 333 -8.07 -22.84 9.44
C ASN A 333 -8.73 -21.53 8.97
N ILE A 334 -8.00 -20.66 8.26
CA ILE A 334 -8.50 -19.37 7.77
C ILE A 334 -9.78 -19.50 6.93
N PRO A 335 -9.89 -20.43 5.96
CA PRO A 335 -11.13 -20.57 5.19
C PRO A 335 -12.35 -20.92 6.04
N LYS A 336 -12.15 -21.75 7.08
CA LYS A 336 -13.20 -22.09 8.06
C LYS A 336 -13.54 -20.88 8.94
N LEU A 337 -12.54 -20.10 9.36
CA LEU A 337 -12.71 -18.90 10.17
C LEU A 337 -13.53 -17.85 9.42
N CYS A 338 -13.13 -17.50 8.19
CA CYS A 338 -13.87 -16.55 7.35
C CYS A 338 -15.28 -17.08 7.02
N GLY A 339 -15.41 -18.40 6.79
CA GLY A 339 -16.66 -19.08 6.46
C GLY A 339 -17.73 -19.07 7.58
N GLN A 340 -17.38 -18.68 8.81
CA GLN A 340 -18.38 -18.46 9.86
C GLN A 340 -19.36 -17.35 9.49
N CYS A 341 -18.92 -16.36 8.71
CA CYS A 341 -19.73 -15.27 8.19
C CYS A 341 -19.85 -15.29 6.65
N HIS A 342 -18.78 -15.65 5.93
CA HIS A 342 -18.71 -15.71 4.46
C HIS A 342 -18.87 -17.14 3.93
N LYS A 343 -20.02 -17.75 4.26
CA LYS A 343 -20.26 -19.18 4.03
C LYS A 343 -20.17 -19.54 2.55
N LYS A 344 -20.81 -18.77 1.68
CA LYS A 344 -20.85 -19.01 0.23
C LYS A 344 -19.46 -18.96 -0.39
N GLU A 345 -18.70 -17.90 -0.09
CA GLU A 345 -17.36 -17.70 -0.63
C GLU A 345 -16.39 -18.79 -0.15
N SER A 346 -16.51 -19.22 1.10
CA SER A 346 -15.73 -20.33 1.66
C SER A 346 -16.08 -21.68 1.00
N GLU A 347 -17.37 -21.94 0.75
CA GLU A 347 -17.83 -23.14 0.04
C GLU A 347 -17.32 -23.18 -1.42
N GLU A 348 -17.28 -22.04 -2.11
CA GLU A 348 -16.69 -21.94 -3.46
C GLU A 348 -15.17 -22.10 -3.42
N TYR A 349 -14.48 -21.43 -2.48
CA TYR A 349 -13.03 -21.49 -2.34
C TYR A 349 -12.54 -22.91 -2.01
N THR A 350 -13.28 -23.66 -1.18
CA THR A 350 -12.92 -25.04 -0.83
C THR A 350 -13.06 -26.02 -2.00
N GLN A 351 -13.67 -25.62 -3.12
CA GLN A 351 -13.69 -26.38 -4.36
C GLN A 351 -12.54 -25.98 -5.31
N SER A 352 -11.79 -24.92 -5.01
CA SER A 352 -10.70 -24.44 -5.84
C SER A 352 -9.45 -25.32 -5.77
N ILE A 353 -8.61 -25.23 -6.80
CA ILE A 353 -7.30 -25.88 -6.79
C ILE A 353 -6.38 -25.34 -5.69
N HIS A 354 -6.55 -24.06 -5.31
CA HIS A 354 -5.78 -23.46 -4.23
C HIS A 354 -6.08 -24.14 -2.89
N TRP A 355 -7.35 -24.39 -2.58
CA TRP A 355 -7.68 -25.16 -1.37
C TRP A 355 -7.27 -26.63 -1.47
N ILE A 356 -7.54 -27.28 -2.62
CA ILE A 356 -7.19 -28.70 -2.81
C ILE A 356 -5.69 -28.92 -2.58
N ARG A 357 -4.83 -28.00 -3.02
CA ARG A 357 -3.38 -28.04 -2.77
C ARG A 357 -3.03 -27.63 -1.35
N ALA A 358 -3.62 -26.58 -0.79
CA ALA A 358 -3.40 -26.18 0.60
C ALA A 358 -3.70 -27.34 1.55
N LYS A 359 -4.84 -28.01 1.39
CA LYS A 359 -5.25 -29.18 2.18
C LYS A 359 -4.28 -30.37 2.07
N LYS A 360 -3.53 -30.48 0.96
CA LYS A 360 -2.46 -31.48 0.77
C LYS A 360 -1.13 -31.08 1.43
N GLY A 361 -1.08 -29.93 2.12
CA GLY A 361 0.10 -29.45 2.85
C GLY A 361 0.99 -28.47 2.08
N PHE A 362 0.60 -28.05 0.87
CA PHE A 362 1.36 -27.07 0.09
C PHE A 362 1.13 -25.66 0.63
N ARG A 363 2.09 -25.14 1.40
CA ARG A 363 1.99 -23.83 2.09
C ARG A 363 2.01 -22.63 1.15
N GLU A 364 2.55 -22.78 -0.06
CA GLU A 364 2.56 -21.74 -1.10
C GLU A 364 1.19 -21.59 -1.78
N SER A 365 0.26 -22.51 -1.51
CA SER A 365 -1.08 -22.44 -2.06
C SER A 365 -1.89 -21.40 -1.28
N PRO A 366 -2.38 -20.34 -1.93
CA PRO A 366 -2.96 -19.19 -1.22
C PRO A 366 -4.30 -19.55 -0.56
N VAL A 367 -4.51 -19.03 0.64
CA VAL A 367 -5.77 -19.04 1.40
C VAL A 367 -6.41 -17.65 1.39
N CYS A 368 -7.56 -17.49 2.05
CA CYS A 368 -8.33 -16.25 1.99
C CYS A 368 -7.48 -15.01 2.37
N SER A 369 -6.57 -15.14 3.34
CA SER A 369 -5.69 -14.06 3.80
C SER A 369 -4.58 -13.66 2.81
N ASP A 370 -4.23 -14.55 1.87
CA ASP A 370 -3.21 -14.27 0.86
C ASP A 370 -3.76 -13.44 -0.31
N CYS A 371 -5.08 -13.55 -0.53
CA CYS A 371 -5.80 -12.72 -1.51
C CYS A 371 -6.45 -11.49 -0.86
N HIS A 372 -6.89 -11.59 0.39
CA HIS A 372 -7.47 -10.50 1.17
C HIS A 372 -6.62 -10.23 2.42
N SER A 373 -6.17 -8.99 2.66
CA SER A 373 -5.37 -8.68 3.85
C SER A 373 -6.10 -9.04 5.15
N GLU A 374 -5.49 -9.78 6.08
CA GLU A 374 -6.15 -10.25 7.31
C GLU A 374 -6.53 -9.12 8.31
N HIS A 375 -5.77 -8.02 8.33
CA HIS A 375 -6.02 -6.86 9.21
C HIS A 375 -6.44 -5.59 8.48
N ASN A 376 -6.35 -5.53 7.15
CA ASN A 376 -6.76 -4.37 6.35
C ASN A 376 -7.70 -4.78 5.22
N ILE A 377 -8.71 -5.62 5.51
CA ILE A 377 -9.72 -6.04 4.52
C ILE A 377 -10.51 -4.82 4.08
N ASP A 378 -10.44 -4.50 2.78
CA ASP A 378 -11.31 -3.51 2.15
C ASP A 378 -12.60 -4.14 1.63
N ALA A 379 -13.67 -3.34 1.60
CA ALA A 379 -14.92 -3.73 0.99
C ALA A 379 -14.75 -3.78 -0.53
N VAL A 380 -14.90 -4.95 -1.13
CA VAL A 380 -15.03 -5.09 -2.60
C VAL A 380 -16.47 -4.71 -2.97
N ASN A 381 -16.82 -3.42 -2.91
CA ASN A 381 -18.19 -2.98 -3.10
C ASN A 381 -18.46 -2.41 -4.50
N ALA A 382 -19.67 -2.69 -4.98
CA ALA A 382 -20.05 -2.80 -6.37
C ALA A 382 -20.10 -1.52 -7.23
N LYS A 383 -19.53 -0.39 -6.82
CA LYS A 383 -19.63 0.88 -7.58
C LYS A 383 -18.33 1.33 -8.27
N ASN A 384 -17.15 0.78 -7.93
CA ASN A 384 -15.85 1.03 -8.59
C ASN A 384 -15.16 -0.27 -9.08
N LYS A 385 -15.96 -1.23 -9.54
CA LYS A 385 -15.63 -2.67 -9.62
C LYS A 385 -14.38 -3.07 -10.42
N ARG A 386 -14.05 -2.39 -11.52
CA ARG A 386 -13.00 -2.87 -12.46
C ARG A 386 -11.60 -2.39 -12.07
N ASP A 387 -11.46 -1.15 -11.62
CA ASP A 387 -10.16 -0.59 -11.23
C ASP A 387 -9.63 -1.24 -9.94
N GLU A 388 -10.51 -1.51 -8.98
CA GLU A 388 -10.17 -2.23 -7.75
C GLU A 388 -9.85 -3.70 -8.01
N ALA A 389 -10.63 -4.37 -8.86
CA ALA A 389 -10.36 -5.76 -9.26
C ALA A 389 -9.05 -5.89 -10.06
N LYS A 390 -8.73 -4.91 -10.92
CA LYS A 390 -7.43 -4.83 -11.61
C LYS A 390 -6.29 -4.75 -10.59
N LYS A 391 -6.36 -3.83 -9.63
CA LYS A 391 -5.35 -3.70 -8.57
C LYS A 391 -5.19 -5.01 -7.79
N LEU A 392 -6.31 -5.61 -7.40
CA LEU A 392 -6.30 -6.88 -6.66
C LEU A 392 -5.62 -7.98 -7.47
N GLN A 393 -5.96 -8.16 -8.74
CA GLN A 393 -5.33 -9.14 -9.63
C GLN A 393 -3.82 -8.92 -9.79
N GLU A 394 -3.41 -7.66 -9.99
CA GLU A 394 -2.01 -7.28 -10.14
C GLU A 394 -1.21 -7.53 -8.86
N GLN A 395 -1.81 -7.31 -7.69
CA GLN A 395 -1.16 -7.49 -6.39
C GLN A 395 -1.22 -8.92 -5.85
N THR A 396 -2.12 -9.77 -6.35
CA THR A 396 -2.33 -11.14 -5.83
C THR A 396 -1.95 -12.20 -6.87
N CYS A 397 -2.77 -12.35 -7.93
CA CYS A 397 -2.62 -13.40 -8.92
C CYS A 397 -1.27 -13.30 -9.65
N ILE A 398 -0.93 -12.11 -10.14
CA ILE A 398 0.27 -11.89 -10.95
C ILE A 398 1.53 -12.14 -10.12
N VAL A 399 1.58 -11.63 -8.88
CA VAL A 399 2.73 -11.81 -7.98
C VAL A 399 3.07 -13.29 -7.76
N CYS A 400 2.07 -14.12 -7.49
CA CYS A 400 2.31 -15.56 -7.26
C CYS A 400 2.55 -16.34 -8.56
N HIS A 401 1.76 -16.08 -9.61
CA HIS A 401 1.84 -16.82 -10.86
C HIS A 401 3.02 -16.43 -11.76
N GLN A 402 3.66 -15.27 -11.52
CA GLN A 402 4.94 -14.89 -12.15
C GLN A 402 6.16 -15.27 -11.33
N ASN A 403 5.99 -15.70 -10.08
CA ASN A 403 7.12 -16.05 -9.22
C ASN A 403 7.74 -17.39 -9.70
N PRO A 404 8.98 -17.38 -10.21
CA PRO A 404 9.60 -18.58 -10.78
C PRO A 404 9.87 -19.66 -9.72
N MET A 405 10.08 -19.28 -8.45
CA MET A 405 10.29 -20.25 -7.37
C MET A 405 9.01 -21.02 -7.03
N ILE A 406 7.88 -20.30 -6.93
CA ILE A 406 6.56 -20.92 -6.69
C ILE A 406 6.19 -21.79 -7.89
N ALA A 407 6.31 -21.23 -9.10
CA ALA A 407 5.92 -21.92 -10.32
C ALA A 407 6.69 -23.25 -10.52
N ARG A 408 8.02 -23.25 -10.35
CA ARG A 408 8.83 -24.47 -10.48
C ARG A 408 8.38 -25.57 -9.52
N ARG A 409 8.00 -25.20 -8.28
CA ARG A 409 7.56 -26.15 -7.25
C ARG A 409 6.24 -26.85 -7.61
N PHE A 410 5.43 -26.23 -8.47
CA PHE A 410 4.18 -26.80 -9.00
C PHE A 410 4.31 -27.28 -10.46
N GLY A 411 5.53 -27.39 -11.00
CA GLY A 411 5.77 -27.90 -12.35
C GLY A 411 5.34 -26.92 -13.46
N HIS A 412 5.40 -25.62 -13.21
CA HIS A 412 5.06 -24.56 -14.17
C HIS A 412 6.26 -23.62 -14.37
N THR A 413 6.34 -22.96 -15.53
CA THR A 413 7.45 -22.01 -15.82
C THR A 413 7.26 -20.64 -15.17
N GLY A 414 6.03 -20.32 -14.74
CA GLY A 414 5.67 -19.01 -14.20
C GLY A 414 5.40 -17.96 -15.29
N GLU A 415 5.41 -18.37 -16.56
CA GLU A 415 5.29 -17.45 -17.68
C GLU A 415 3.83 -17.12 -18.01
N ASN A 416 2.87 -17.97 -17.62
CA ASN A 416 1.45 -17.82 -18.01
C ASN A 416 0.86 -16.45 -17.66
N ALA A 417 1.21 -15.88 -16.51
CA ALA A 417 0.74 -14.54 -16.14
C ALA A 417 1.40 -13.43 -16.97
N LYS A 418 2.68 -13.60 -17.37
CA LYS A 418 3.36 -12.70 -18.30
C LYS A 418 2.76 -12.80 -19.70
N LEU A 419 2.52 -14.02 -20.16
CA LEU A 419 1.93 -14.29 -21.47
C LEU A 419 0.48 -13.79 -21.57
N TYR A 420 -0.27 -13.80 -20.46
CA TYR A 420 -1.52 -13.06 -20.36
C TYR A 420 -1.30 -11.55 -20.52
N GLN A 421 -0.33 -10.96 -19.83
CA GLN A 421 -0.05 -9.52 -19.96
C GLN A 421 0.34 -9.12 -21.38
N ASP A 422 1.05 -9.99 -22.10
CA ASP A 422 1.46 -9.82 -23.49
C ASP A 422 0.31 -10.08 -24.50
N SER A 423 -0.82 -10.64 -24.03
CA SER A 423 -2.01 -10.85 -24.85
C SER A 423 -2.78 -9.55 -25.12
N TYR A 424 -3.68 -9.57 -26.10
CA TYR A 424 -4.57 -8.45 -26.38
C TYR A 424 -5.34 -7.98 -25.14
N HIS A 425 -5.93 -8.92 -24.38
CA HIS A 425 -6.68 -8.60 -23.15
C HIS A 425 -5.77 -8.01 -22.07
N GLY A 426 -4.57 -8.57 -21.86
CA GLY A 426 -3.61 -8.05 -20.91
C GLY A 426 -3.17 -6.62 -21.24
N LEU A 427 -2.81 -6.36 -22.50
CA LEU A 427 -2.44 -5.04 -23.00
C LEU A 427 -3.58 -4.03 -22.87
N ALA A 428 -4.82 -4.42 -23.18
CA ALA A 428 -6.00 -3.57 -23.05
C ALA A 428 -6.27 -3.20 -21.58
N VAL A 429 -6.23 -4.18 -20.66
CA VAL A 429 -6.36 -3.93 -19.21
C VAL A 429 -5.25 -3.00 -18.71
N MET A 430 -4.01 -3.18 -19.16
CA MET A 430 -2.89 -2.31 -18.79
C MET A 430 -3.07 -0.87 -19.28
N ARG A 431 -3.64 -0.68 -20.48
CA ARG A 431 -4.01 0.63 -21.05
C ARG A 431 -5.22 1.29 -20.37
N GLY A 432 -5.86 0.60 -19.44
CA GLY A 432 -6.99 1.13 -18.66
C GLY A 432 -8.36 0.85 -19.28
N ASP A 433 -8.44 -0.07 -20.25
CA ASP A 433 -9.71 -0.55 -20.77
C ASP A 433 -10.46 -1.33 -19.67
N LYS A 434 -11.64 -0.83 -19.31
CA LYS A 434 -12.49 -1.40 -18.25
C LYS A 434 -13.36 -2.55 -18.75
N ASP A 435 -13.46 -2.73 -20.05
CA ASP A 435 -14.27 -3.77 -20.69
C ASP A 435 -13.42 -4.99 -21.04
N ALA A 436 -12.10 -4.81 -21.17
CA ALA A 436 -11.16 -5.90 -21.38
C ALA A 436 -11.26 -7.00 -20.30
N ALA A 437 -11.12 -8.25 -20.74
CA ALA A 437 -11.22 -9.41 -19.86
C ALA A 437 -9.98 -9.52 -18.95
N MET A 438 -10.22 -9.69 -17.65
CA MET A 438 -9.22 -9.93 -16.63
C MET A 438 -9.09 -11.44 -16.33
N CYS A 439 -8.06 -11.85 -15.58
CA CYS A 439 -7.90 -13.24 -15.12
C CYS A 439 -9.16 -13.76 -14.42
N ILE A 440 -9.79 -12.91 -13.58
CA ILE A 440 -11.00 -13.28 -12.83
C ILE A 440 -12.24 -13.46 -13.71
N ASP A 441 -12.31 -12.83 -14.88
CA ASP A 441 -13.44 -12.96 -15.80
C ASP A 441 -13.45 -14.34 -16.47
N CYS A 442 -12.25 -14.87 -16.71
CA CYS A 442 -12.06 -16.20 -17.29
C CYS A 442 -11.99 -17.31 -16.23
N HIS A 443 -11.24 -17.13 -15.14
CA HIS A 443 -10.96 -18.18 -14.14
C HIS A 443 -11.86 -18.15 -12.90
N GLY A 444 -12.64 -17.08 -12.70
CA GLY A 444 -13.41 -16.85 -11.47
C GLY A 444 -12.57 -16.25 -10.34
N VAL A 445 -13.19 -16.08 -9.17
CA VAL A 445 -12.58 -15.43 -7.99
C VAL A 445 -12.29 -16.44 -6.87
N HIS A 446 -13.32 -17.19 -6.43
CA HIS A 446 -13.16 -18.17 -5.34
C HIS A 446 -13.07 -19.61 -5.84
N LYS A 447 -13.93 -20.04 -6.79
CA LYS A 447 -13.85 -21.38 -7.42
C LYS A 447 -12.93 -21.38 -8.64
N ILE A 448 -11.61 -21.31 -8.41
CA ILE A 448 -10.58 -21.34 -9.45
C ILE A 448 -10.14 -22.78 -9.72
N LEU A 449 -10.30 -23.26 -10.95
CA LEU A 449 -9.96 -24.63 -11.35
C LEU A 449 -9.11 -24.68 -12.64
N PRO A 450 -8.12 -25.58 -12.74
CA PRO A 450 -7.34 -25.79 -13.97
C PRO A 450 -8.20 -26.28 -15.13
N LYS A 451 -7.78 -25.99 -16.36
CA LYS A 451 -8.48 -26.40 -17.60
C LYS A 451 -8.83 -27.90 -17.71
N ASN A 452 -8.08 -28.77 -17.03
CA ASN A 452 -8.29 -30.22 -17.10
C ASN A 452 -9.47 -30.68 -16.22
N PHE A 453 -10.02 -29.81 -15.39
CA PHE A 453 -11.22 -30.11 -14.61
C PHE A 453 -12.44 -29.75 -15.43
N SER A 454 -13.38 -30.68 -15.61
CA SER A 454 -14.61 -30.47 -16.38
C SER A 454 -15.46 -29.32 -15.86
N GLU A 455 -15.43 -29.06 -14.56
CA GLU A 455 -16.13 -27.94 -13.89
C GLU A 455 -15.43 -26.58 -14.05
N SER A 456 -14.21 -26.54 -14.59
CA SER A 456 -13.47 -25.29 -14.79
C SER A 456 -14.15 -24.43 -15.85
N SER A 457 -14.24 -23.13 -15.61
CA SER A 457 -14.72 -22.15 -16.60
C SER A 457 -13.85 -22.08 -17.85
N VAL A 458 -12.61 -22.56 -17.79
CA VAL A 458 -11.66 -22.62 -18.91
C VAL A 458 -11.41 -24.06 -19.37
N SER A 459 -12.30 -25.00 -19.02
CA SER A 459 -12.29 -26.35 -19.59
C SER A 459 -12.67 -26.33 -21.07
N LYS A 460 -12.36 -27.42 -21.78
CA LYS A 460 -12.71 -27.53 -23.20
C LYS A 460 -14.22 -27.37 -23.42
N GLU A 461 -15.03 -27.93 -22.52
CA GLU A 461 -16.48 -27.91 -22.60
C GLU A 461 -17.09 -26.54 -22.25
N ASN A 462 -16.46 -25.79 -21.33
CA ASN A 462 -17.03 -24.56 -20.79
C ASN A 462 -16.45 -23.28 -21.39
N VAL A 463 -15.24 -23.31 -21.99
CA VAL A 463 -14.54 -22.11 -22.45
C VAL A 463 -15.36 -21.27 -23.44
N LYS A 464 -16.16 -21.91 -24.30
CA LYS A 464 -17.10 -21.21 -25.18
C LYS A 464 -18.08 -20.35 -24.38
N THR A 465 -18.75 -20.94 -23.39
CA THR A 465 -19.71 -20.20 -22.55
C THR A 465 -19.03 -19.07 -21.77
N THR A 466 -17.76 -19.24 -21.38
CA THR A 466 -16.97 -18.20 -20.72
C THR A 466 -16.65 -17.05 -21.67
N CYS A 467 -16.18 -17.32 -22.88
CA CYS A 467 -15.97 -16.29 -23.90
C CYS A 467 -17.28 -15.56 -24.26
N GLN A 468 -18.40 -16.27 -24.31
CA GLN A 468 -19.72 -15.72 -24.65
C GLN A 468 -20.25 -14.69 -23.65
N LYS A 469 -19.69 -14.61 -22.44
CA LYS A 469 -20.00 -13.53 -21.48
C LYS A 469 -19.66 -12.14 -22.03
N CYS A 470 -18.65 -12.05 -22.90
CA CYS A 470 -18.20 -10.80 -23.53
C CYS A 470 -18.34 -10.83 -25.06
N HIS A 471 -18.14 -11.99 -25.69
CA HIS A 471 -18.21 -12.21 -27.13
C HIS A 471 -19.41 -13.08 -27.50
N LYS A 472 -20.59 -12.48 -27.70
CA LYS A 472 -21.86 -13.19 -27.93
C LYS A 472 -21.77 -14.28 -29.03
N ASP A 473 -21.03 -14.00 -30.10
CA ASP A 473 -20.88 -14.89 -31.27
C ASP A 473 -19.67 -15.83 -31.20
N ALA A 474 -19.02 -15.96 -30.03
CA ALA A 474 -17.87 -16.85 -29.87
C ALA A 474 -18.22 -18.31 -30.21
N THR A 475 -17.44 -18.88 -31.13
CA THR A 475 -17.52 -20.31 -31.52
C THR A 475 -16.58 -21.16 -30.68
N GLN A 476 -16.78 -22.47 -30.66
CA GLN A 476 -15.90 -23.40 -29.95
C GLN A 476 -14.45 -23.29 -30.44
N VAL A 477 -14.25 -23.20 -31.75
CA VAL A 477 -12.94 -23.07 -32.38
C VAL A 477 -12.27 -21.76 -31.97
N PHE A 478 -13.02 -20.64 -31.97
CA PHE A 478 -12.51 -19.36 -31.49
C PHE A 478 -12.06 -19.44 -30.03
N SER A 479 -12.87 -20.02 -29.16
CA SER A 479 -12.59 -20.13 -27.74
C SER A 479 -11.43 -21.07 -27.42
N GLU A 480 -11.23 -22.14 -28.19
CA GLU A 480 -10.09 -23.05 -28.04
C GLU A 480 -8.77 -22.49 -28.63
N SER A 481 -8.86 -21.53 -29.57
CA SER A 481 -7.67 -20.91 -30.18
C SER A 481 -6.86 -20.05 -29.21
N TYR A 482 -7.48 -19.62 -28.11
CA TYR A 482 -6.87 -18.76 -27.12
C TYR A 482 -6.16 -19.57 -26.04
N SER A 483 -4.87 -19.34 -25.85
CA SER A 483 -4.09 -19.88 -24.74
C SER A 483 -3.20 -18.81 -24.12
N HIS A 484 -2.82 -18.97 -22.85
CA HIS A 484 -1.79 -18.15 -22.20
C HIS A 484 -0.38 -18.48 -22.69
N ILE A 485 -0.20 -19.17 -23.82
CA ILE A 485 1.11 -19.45 -24.41
C ILE A 485 1.09 -18.85 -25.80
N THR A 486 1.96 -17.86 -26.02
CA THR A 486 2.03 -17.18 -27.30
C THR A 486 2.66 -18.06 -28.38
N GLN A 487 3.63 -18.95 -28.09
CA GLN A 487 4.18 -19.90 -29.07
C GLN A 487 4.84 -21.18 -28.49
N ASN A 488 4.98 -22.21 -29.33
CA ASN A 488 5.65 -23.51 -29.10
C ASN A 488 7.15 -23.33 -28.71
N LYS A 489 7.70 -24.16 -27.81
CA LYS A 489 9.10 -24.10 -27.35
C LYS A 489 10.13 -24.24 -28.47
N GLU A 490 9.84 -25.03 -29.51
CA GLU A 490 10.72 -25.11 -30.69
C GLU A 490 10.74 -23.79 -31.48
N ALA A 491 9.59 -23.12 -31.56
CA ALA A 491 9.48 -21.82 -32.21
C ALA A 491 10.27 -20.75 -31.45
N VAL A 492 10.23 -20.73 -30.11
CA VAL A 492 10.98 -19.75 -29.29
C VAL A 492 12.51 -19.84 -29.50
N LYS A 493 13.07 -21.05 -29.62
CA LYS A 493 14.52 -21.22 -29.81
C LYS A 493 14.97 -20.73 -31.19
N ILE A 494 14.18 -21.05 -32.22
CA ILE A 494 14.42 -20.58 -33.58
C ILE A 494 14.22 -19.06 -33.65
N GLU A 495 13.14 -18.54 -33.06
CA GLU A 495 12.85 -17.11 -32.99
C GLU A 495 13.96 -16.32 -32.31
N SER A 496 14.52 -16.81 -31.21
CA SER A 496 15.62 -16.13 -30.52
C SER A 496 16.92 -16.08 -31.35
N ILE A 497 17.27 -17.19 -32.01
CA ILE A 497 18.43 -17.25 -32.90
C ILE A 497 18.22 -16.30 -34.09
N VAL A 498 17.05 -16.39 -34.73
CA VAL A 498 16.66 -15.54 -35.85
C VAL A 498 16.68 -14.07 -35.42
N SER A 499 16.04 -13.72 -34.30
CA SER A 499 15.99 -12.35 -33.79
C SER A 499 17.38 -11.79 -33.50
N ASN A 500 18.30 -12.58 -32.95
CA ASN A 500 19.65 -12.11 -32.66
C ASN A 500 20.47 -11.93 -33.95
N ILE A 501 20.33 -12.85 -34.91
CA ILE A 501 20.93 -12.71 -36.25
C ILE A 501 20.40 -11.47 -36.94
N TYR A 502 19.08 -11.28 -36.95
CA TYR A 502 18.43 -10.10 -37.54
C TYR A 502 18.81 -8.82 -36.82
N PHE A 503 18.95 -8.82 -35.49
CA PHE A 503 19.39 -7.64 -34.76
C PHE A 503 20.79 -7.18 -35.21
N TRP A 504 21.77 -8.09 -35.23
CA TRP A 504 23.13 -7.76 -35.67
C TRP A 504 23.20 -7.45 -37.17
N LEU A 505 22.42 -8.17 -37.98
CA LEU A 505 22.29 -7.90 -39.41
C LEU A 505 21.72 -6.48 -39.64
N ILE A 506 20.62 -6.12 -38.98
CA ILE A 506 20.00 -4.80 -39.08
C ILE A 506 20.98 -3.73 -38.59
N PHE A 507 21.60 -3.91 -37.42
CA PHE A 507 22.54 -2.93 -36.88
C PHE A 507 23.72 -2.70 -37.82
N SER A 508 24.35 -3.77 -38.32
CA SER A 508 25.49 -3.66 -39.22
C SER A 508 25.10 -3.13 -40.60
N VAL A 509 24.02 -3.64 -41.20
CA VAL A 509 23.57 -3.24 -42.54
C VAL A 509 23.02 -1.82 -42.52
N ILE A 510 22.04 -1.53 -41.66
CA ILE A 510 21.45 -0.19 -41.58
C ILE A 510 22.47 0.80 -41.04
N GLY A 511 23.30 0.44 -40.05
CA GLY A 511 24.36 1.31 -39.57
C GLY A 511 25.38 1.66 -40.66
N ALA A 512 25.83 0.68 -41.45
CA ALA A 512 26.71 0.92 -42.59
C ALA A 512 26.02 1.71 -43.70
N MET A 513 24.73 1.46 -43.97
CA MET A 513 23.94 2.23 -44.94
C MET A 513 23.75 3.68 -44.50
N VAL A 514 23.50 3.93 -43.22
CA VAL A 514 23.41 5.29 -42.66
C VAL A 514 24.75 5.99 -42.79
N LEU A 515 25.86 5.33 -42.43
CA LEU A 515 27.20 5.91 -42.58
C LEU A 515 27.53 6.20 -44.06
N HIS A 516 27.26 5.24 -44.95
CA HIS A 516 27.44 5.38 -46.39
C HIS A 516 26.62 6.55 -46.97
N ASN A 517 25.32 6.60 -46.65
CA ASN A 517 24.42 7.64 -47.11
C ASN A 517 24.81 9.00 -46.53
N LEU A 518 25.24 9.07 -45.27
CA LEU A 518 25.73 10.30 -44.65
C LEU A 518 27.00 10.81 -45.35
N LEU A 519 27.94 9.93 -45.70
CA LEU A 519 29.14 10.30 -46.45
C LEU A 519 28.80 10.82 -47.85
N ILE A 520 27.89 10.15 -48.57
CA ILE A 520 27.40 10.63 -49.89
C ILE A 520 26.69 11.97 -49.74
N TYR A 521 25.81 12.10 -48.75
CA TYR A 521 25.08 13.33 -48.47
C TYR A 521 26.05 14.49 -48.20
N LEU A 522 27.05 14.29 -47.32
CA LEU A 522 28.07 15.31 -47.03
C LEU A 522 28.91 15.66 -48.27
N TYR A 523 29.23 14.67 -49.12
CA TYR A 523 29.95 14.89 -50.37
C TYR A 523 29.12 15.73 -51.36
N GLU A 524 27.86 15.37 -51.62
CA GLU A 524 26.99 16.10 -52.53
C GLU A 524 26.64 17.50 -52.01
N VAL A 525 26.46 17.67 -50.69
CA VAL A 525 26.33 18.98 -50.05
C VAL A 525 27.59 19.82 -50.28
N LYS A 526 28.79 19.25 -50.09
CA LYS A 526 30.07 19.95 -50.34
C LYS A 526 30.25 20.31 -51.81
N LYS A 527 29.84 19.44 -52.72
CA LYS A 527 29.87 19.66 -54.18
C LYS A 527 28.90 20.77 -54.59
N LYS A 528 27.66 20.77 -54.08
CA LYS A 528 26.68 21.86 -54.29
C LYS A 528 27.21 23.18 -53.73
N ARG A 529 27.82 23.17 -52.54
CA ARG A 529 28.49 24.34 -51.96
C ARG A 529 29.61 24.88 -52.85
N ASN A 530 30.46 24.01 -53.38
CA ASN A 530 31.53 24.42 -54.29
C ASN A 530 31.01 24.98 -55.62
N LYS A 531 29.90 24.45 -56.16
CA LYS A 531 29.24 25.01 -57.34
C LYS A 531 28.72 26.43 -57.06
N LEU A 532 28.10 26.64 -55.90
CA LEU A 532 27.59 27.94 -55.47
C LEU A 532 28.68 28.98 -55.19
N ILE A 533 29.94 28.58 -54.96
CA ILE A 533 31.07 29.52 -54.82
C ILE A 533 31.38 30.24 -56.14
N ASN A 534 31.10 29.59 -57.28
CA ASN A 534 31.37 30.15 -58.62
C ASN A 534 30.16 30.91 -59.22
N ASP A 535 28.97 30.74 -58.64
CA ASP A 535 27.75 31.44 -59.07
C ASP A 535 27.61 32.79 -58.33
N ILE A 536 26.94 33.76 -58.97
CA ILE A 536 26.61 35.02 -58.31
C ILE A 536 25.61 34.76 -57.19
N THR A 537 26.06 34.88 -55.94
CA THR A 537 25.20 34.72 -54.76
C THR A 537 24.71 36.05 -54.22
N ILE A 538 23.44 36.08 -53.82
CA ILE A 538 22.80 37.20 -53.15
C ILE A 538 22.37 36.78 -51.73
N PRO A 539 22.36 37.69 -50.74
CA PRO A 539 21.92 37.37 -49.40
C PRO A 539 20.39 37.39 -49.34
N ARG A 540 19.81 36.26 -48.93
CA ARG A 540 18.38 36.15 -48.60
C ARG A 540 18.12 36.50 -47.14
N PHE A 541 18.99 36.03 -46.25
CA PHE A 541 18.91 36.26 -44.81
C PHE A 541 20.18 36.91 -44.28
N THR A 542 20.00 37.80 -43.31
CA THR A 542 21.09 38.41 -42.54
C THR A 542 21.69 37.39 -41.57
N LYS A 543 22.94 37.63 -41.14
CA LYS A 543 23.58 36.77 -40.12
C LYS A 543 22.76 36.67 -38.84
N ASN A 544 22.04 37.74 -38.47
CA ASN A 544 21.19 37.74 -37.30
C ASN A 544 20.02 36.75 -37.41
N GLU A 545 19.36 36.72 -38.58
CA GLU A 545 18.24 35.81 -38.85
C GLU A 545 18.71 34.35 -38.90
N VAL A 546 19.89 34.10 -39.49
CA VAL A 546 20.51 32.75 -39.51
C VAL A 546 20.83 32.26 -38.10
N VAL A 547 21.42 33.10 -37.24
CA VAL A 547 21.73 32.71 -35.85
C VAL A 547 20.46 32.43 -35.05
N GLN A 548 19.42 33.25 -35.20
CA GLN A 548 18.11 32.99 -34.58
C GLN A 548 17.54 31.63 -35.01
N HIS A 549 17.63 31.31 -36.29
CA HIS A 549 17.18 30.02 -36.82
C HIS A 549 17.98 28.84 -36.23
N TYR A 550 19.31 28.96 -36.11
CA TYR A 550 20.13 27.92 -35.46
C TYR A 550 19.73 27.66 -34.00
N LEU A 551 19.50 28.73 -33.23
CA LEU A 551 19.05 28.62 -31.85
C LEU A 551 17.68 27.97 -31.74
N LEU A 552 16.76 28.33 -32.63
CA LEU A 552 15.44 27.71 -32.72
C LEU A 552 15.55 26.22 -33.08
N PHE A 553 16.31 25.87 -34.11
CA PHE A 553 16.48 24.49 -34.57
C PHE A 553 17.03 23.57 -33.47
N ILE A 554 18.13 23.96 -32.83
CA ILE A 554 18.78 23.15 -31.80
C ILE A 554 17.86 22.98 -30.59
N SER A 555 17.22 24.06 -30.14
CA SER A 555 16.32 24.01 -29.00
C SER A 555 15.06 23.18 -29.30
N PHE A 556 14.45 23.33 -30.48
CA PHE A 556 13.27 22.58 -30.89
C PHE A 556 13.53 21.06 -30.98
N ILE A 557 14.60 20.63 -31.65
CA ILE A 557 14.94 19.20 -31.77
C ILE A 557 15.20 18.59 -30.39
N THR A 558 15.91 19.32 -29.53
CA THR A 558 16.16 18.89 -28.15
C THR A 558 14.86 18.74 -27.36
N LEU A 559 13.95 19.71 -27.48
CA LEU A 559 12.64 19.67 -26.82
C LEU A 559 11.76 18.52 -27.31
N ALA A 560 11.72 18.27 -28.61
CA ALA A 560 10.96 17.16 -29.19
C ALA A 560 11.46 15.80 -28.67
N ILE A 561 12.77 15.54 -28.76
CA ILE A 561 13.37 14.27 -28.32
C ILE A 561 13.14 14.06 -26.81
N THR A 562 13.47 15.06 -26.00
CA THR A 562 13.34 14.95 -24.54
C THR A 562 11.87 14.89 -24.08
N GLY A 563 10.98 15.63 -24.73
CA GLY A 563 9.55 15.68 -24.43
C GLY A 563 8.83 14.36 -24.74
N PHE A 564 9.06 13.77 -25.92
CA PHE A 564 8.46 12.47 -26.26
C PHE A 564 9.03 11.34 -25.38
N ALA A 565 10.29 11.42 -24.98
CA ALA A 565 10.90 10.45 -24.06
C ALA A 565 10.30 10.54 -22.65
N LEU A 566 9.92 11.74 -22.19
CA LEU A 566 9.19 11.94 -20.93
C LEU A 566 7.78 11.31 -20.97
N LYS A 567 7.08 11.39 -22.10
CA LYS A 567 5.75 10.77 -22.26
C LYS A 567 5.81 9.25 -22.38
N TYR A 568 6.82 8.72 -23.06
CA TYR A 568 6.94 7.29 -23.39
C TYR A 568 8.24 6.68 -22.85
N PRO A 569 8.42 6.61 -21.51
CA PRO A 569 9.69 6.22 -20.89
C PRO A 569 10.10 4.76 -21.15
N ASN A 570 9.13 3.90 -21.46
CA ASN A 570 9.32 2.47 -21.72
C ASN A 570 9.43 2.14 -23.22
N SER A 571 9.49 3.16 -24.09
CA SER A 571 9.72 2.92 -25.52
C SER A 571 11.17 2.51 -25.79
N TRP A 572 11.39 1.68 -26.80
CA TRP A 572 12.71 1.12 -27.14
C TRP A 572 13.80 2.19 -27.32
N TRP A 573 13.45 3.34 -27.90
CA TRP A 573 14.38 4.44 -28.14
C TRP A 573 14.61 5.31 -26.89
N SER A 574 13.60 5.46 -26.02
CA SER A 574 13.77 6.12 -24.72
C SER A 574 14.63 5.27 -23.77
N GLU A 575 14.51 3.94 -23.85
CA GLU A 575 15.37 3.00 -23.13
C GLU A 575 16.82 3.06 -23.61
N LEU A 576 17.05 3.18 -24.92
CA LEU A 576 18.38 3.44 -25.47
C LEU A 576 19.00 4.74 -24.91
N LEU A 577 18.24 5.83 -24.89
CA LEU A 577 18.69 7.12 -24.30
C LEU A 577 19.03 6.98 -22.82
N ARG A 578 18.24 6.22 -22.06
CA ARG A 578 18.52 5.93 -20.65
C ARG A 578 19.82 5.14 -20.46
N ASN A 579 20.07 4.15 -21.32
CA ASN A 579 21.27 3.30 -21.23
C ASN A 579 22.57 4.05 -21.54
N ILE A 580 22.52 5.13 -22.33
CA ILE A 580 23.67 6.01 -22.60
C ILE A 580 23.84 7.14 -21.56
N GLY A 581 23.11 7.09 -20.44
CA GLY A 581 23.26 8.03 -19.32
C GLY A 581 22.22 9.16 -19.29
N MET A 582 21.27 9.21 -20.23
CA MET A 582 20.20 10.21 -20.24
C MET A 582 19.04 9.78 -19.30
N THR A 583 19.33 9.77 -18.00
CA THR A 583 18.35 9.43 -16.96
C THR A 583 17.18 10.42 -16.94
N GLU A 584 16.08 10.03 -16.29
CA GLU A 584 14.88 10.85 -16.14
C GLU A 584 15.20 12.28 -15.68
N THR A 585 16.02 12.40 -14.63
CA THR A 585 16.44 13.68 -14.07
C THR A 585 17.24 14.53 -15.07
N VAL A 586 18.17 13.90 -15.79
CA VAL A 586 18.99 14.59 -16.80
C VAL A 586 18.12 15.11 -17.95
N ARG A 587 17.14 14.31 -18.42
CA ARG A 587 16.20 14.73 -19.48
C ARG A 587 15.38 15.94 -19.07
N GLN A 588 14.88 15.96 -17.83
CA GLN A 588 14.08 17.08 -17.33
C GLN A 588 14.86 18.41 -17.33
N TYR A 589 16.15 18.38 -16.93
CA TYR A 589 16.99 19.57 -16.97
C TYR A 589 17.31 20.02 -18.40
N ILE A 590 17.64 19.08 -19.29
CA ILE A 590 17.92 19.40 -20.70
C ILE A 590 16.67 20.00 -21.37
N HIS A 591 15.49 19.43 -21.13
CA HIS A 591 14.22 19.93 -21.67
C HIS A 591 13.96 21.38 -21.23
N ARG A 592 14.13 21.67 -19.94
CA ARG A 592 13.96 23.03 -19.37
C ARG A 592 14.99 24.02 -19.90
N GLY A 593 16.25 23.61 -20.02
CA GLY A 593 17.31 24.44 -20.59
C GLY A 593 17.03 24.82 -22.04
N ALA A 594 16.61 23.85 -22.85
CA ALA A 594 16.21 24.08 -24.24
C ALA A 594 14.95 24.98 -24.33
N ALA A 595 13.98 24.81 -23.43
CA ALA A 595 12.79 25.67 -23.37
C ALA A 595 13.14 27.15 -23.12
N ILE A 596 14.07 27.42 -22.20
CA ILE A 596 14.53 28.79 -21.93
C ILE A 596 15.15 29.41 -23.18
N ILE A 597 16.03 28.67 -23.87
CA ILE A 597 16.67 29.14 -25.10
C ILE A 597 15.61 29.48 -26.16
N MET A 598 14.60 28.63 -26.33
CA MET A 598 13.53 28.84 -27.31
C MET A 598 12.68 30.07 -26.97
N ILE A 599 12.30 30.25 -25.69
CA ILE A 599 11.53 31.41 -25.24
C ILE A 599 12.32 32.72 -25.44
N ILE A 600 13.59 32.75 -25.03
CA ILE A 600 14.45 33.94 -25.20
C ILE A 600 14.61 34.25 -26.69
N THR A 601 14.86 33.24 -27.52
CA THR A 601 15.00 33.42 -28.97
C THR A 601 13.69 33.95 -29.58
N GLY A 602 12.53 33.44 -29.17
CA GLY A 602 11.23 33.93 -29.62
C GLY A 602 10.97 35.39 -29.22
N LEU A 603 11.25 35.76 -27.97
CA LEU A 603 11.12 37.15 -27.49
C LEU A 603 12.08 38.10 -28.23
N TYR A 604 13.32 37.66 -28.45
CA TYR A 604 14.30 38.40 -29.23
C TYR A 604 13.84 38.59 -30.69
N HIS A 605 13.28 37.53 -31.30
CA HIS A 605 12.75 37.59 -32.66
C HIS A 605 11.61 38.61 -32.77
N ILE A 606 10.65 38.61 -31.85
CA ILE A 606 9.56 39.61 -31.80
C ILE A 606 10.13 41.03 -31.67
N GLY A 607 11.10 41.23 -30.77
CA GLY A 607 11.78 42.53 -30.63
C GLY A 607 12.48 42.97 -31.93
N TYR A 608 13.18 42.04 -32.59
CA TYR A 608 13.84 42.30 -33.87
C TYR A 608 12.84 42.76 -34.94
N LEU A 609 11.69 42.09 -35.06
CA LEU A 609 10.64 42.44 -36.03
C LEU A 609 10.04 43.82 -35.78
N LEU A 610 9.80 44.19 -34.52
CA LEU A 610 9.15 45.46 -34.19
C LEU A 610 10.11 46.67 -34.29
N PHE A 611 11.34 46.51 -33.78
CA PHE A 611 12.25 47.64 -33.59
C PHE A 611 13.21 47.88 -34.75
N THR A 612 13.51 46.88 -35.60
CA THR A 612 14.45 47.06 -36.72
C THR A 612 13.74 47.33 -38.05
N ALA A 613 14.39 48.10 -38.93
CA ALA A 613 13.83 48.40 -40.26
C ALA A 613 13.72 47.14 -41.15
N ARG A 614 14.71 46.24 -41.08
CA ARG A 614 14.68 44.94 -41.77
C ARG A 614 13.62 44.01 -41.18
N GLY A 615 13.50 43.93 -39.86
CA GLY A 615 12.51 43.09 -39.21
C GLY A 615 11.07 43.50 -39.54
N ARG A 616 10.77 44.80 -39.60
CA ARG A 616 9.45 45.29 -40.02
C ARG A 616 9.14 44.95 -41.48
N ASP A 617 10.12 45.12 -42.36
CA ASP A 617 10.02 44.76 -43.79
C ASP A 617 9.71 43.26 -43.96
N VAL A 618 10.42 42.39 -43.24
CA VAL A 618 10.16 40.94 -43.20
C VAL A 618 8.75 40.64 -42.65
N LEU A 619 8.35 41.28 -41.56
CA LEU A 619 7.02 41.10 -40.97
C LEU A 619 5.92 41.49 -41.97
N PHE A 620 6.03 42.64 -42.64
CA PHE A 620 5.04 43.09 -43.63
C PHE A 620 4.92 42.13 -44.82
N ASN A 621 6.03 41.55 -45.26
CA ASN A 621 6.03 40.58 -46.38
C ASN A 621 5.54 39.19 -45.95
N LEU A 622 5.56 38.86 -44.65
CA LEU A 622 5.06 37.60 -44.09
C LEU A 622 3.57 37.62 -43.70
N ILE A 623 2.89 38.77 -43.76
CA ILE A 623 1.45 38.85 -43.51
C ILE A 623 0.69 38.10 -44.64
N PRO A 624 -0.19 37.13 -44.32
CA PRO A 624 -0.98 36.43 -45.32
C PRO A 624 -1.94 37.37 -46.05
N LYS A 625 -1.99 37.25 -47.37
CA LYS A 625 -2.86 38.03 -48.27
C LYS A 625 -3.82 37.08 -48.99
N TRP A 626 -4.96 37.60 -49.43
CA TRP A 626 -5.91 36.82 -50.26
C TRP A 626 -5.29 36.30 -51.56
N SER A 627 -4.28 37.01 -52.09
CA SER A 627 -3.50 36.53 -53.24
C SER A 627 -2.77 35.22 -52.96
N ASP A 628 -2.36 34.94 -51.72
CA ASP A 628 -1.61 33.73 -51.38
C ASP A 628 -2.49 32.47 -51.54
N VAL A 629 -3.80 32.58 -51.29
CA VAL A 629 -4.76 31.48 -51.50
C VAL A 629 -4.97 31.21 -53.00
N ILE A 630 -5.01 32.27 -53.81
CA ILE A 630 -5.13 32.17 -55.27
C ILE A 630 -3.84 31.54 -55.84
N GLU A 631 -2.68 32.02 -55.40
CA GLU A 631 -1.36 31.48 -55.77
C GLU A 631 -1.21 30.01 -55.35
N ALA A 632 -1.73 29.61 -54.18
CA ALA A 632 -1.75 28.21 -53.75
C ALA A 632 -2.60 27.31 -54.65
N ARG A 633 -3.82 27.77 -55.01
CA ARG A 633 -4.69 27.08 -55.96
C ARG A 633 -4.00 26.93 -57.31
N ASP A 634 -3.45 28.01 -57.84
CA ASP A 634 -2.83 28.05 -59.16
C ASP A 634 -1.56 27.19 -59.21
N ASN A 635 -0.81 27.11 -58.11
CA ASN A 635 0.33 26.20 -57.98
C ASN A 635 -0.09 24.73 -58.00
N ILE A 636 -1.17 24.38 -57.30
CA ILE A 636 -1.74 23.01 -57.36
C ILE A 636 -2.22 22.69 -58.78
N LEU A 637 -2.93 23.61 -59.44
CA LEU A 637 -3.38 23.43 -60.83
C LEU A 637 -2.21 23.30 -61.81
N TYR A 638 -1.11 24.01 -61.58
CA TYR A 638 0.14 23.87 -62.33
C TYR A 638 0.76 22.47 -62.15
N TYR A 639 0.88 21.98 -60.91
CA TYR A 639 1.39 20.62 -60.66
C TYR A 639 0.47 19.52 -61.19
N LEU A 640 -0.85 19.75 -61.24
CA LEU A 640 -1.82 18.88 -61.90
C LEU A 640 -1.82 19.02 -63.44
N ARG A 641 -0.94 19.86 -64.00
CA ARG A 641 -0.82 20.18 -65.43
C ARG A 641 -2.09 20.74 -66.07
N ILE A 642 -2.98 21.32 -65.27
CA ILE A 642 -4.20 22.01 -65.72
C ILE A 642 -3.84 23.43 -66.15
N ASN A 643 -2.96 24.10 -65.39
CA ASN A 643 -2.38 25.37 -65.80
C ASN A 643 -1.03 25.16 -66.49
N LYS A 644 -0.77 25.88 -67.58
CA LYS A 644 0.50 25.79 -68.34
C LYS A 644 1.59 26.67 -67.76
N GLU A 645 1.20 27.76 -67.08
CA GLU A 645 2.14 28.73 -66.52
C GLU A 645 2.29 28.54 -65.02
N ARG A 646 3.54 28.63 -64.55
CA ARG A 646 3.87 28.57 -63.13
C ARG A 646 3.49 29.90 -62.46
N PRO A 647 2.83 29.89 -61.29
CA PRO A 647 2.57 31.12 -60.55
C PRO A 647 3.87 31.82 -60.12
N LYS A 648 3.86 33.16 -60.19
CA LYS A 648 5.00 34.02 -59.84
C LYS A 648 4.88 34.45 -58.38
N PHE A 649 5.80 33.99 -57.53
CA PHE A 649 5.76 34.23 -56.09
C PHE A 649 6.56 35.48 -55.67
N ASP A 650 6.14 36.07 -54.56
CA ASP A 650 6.75 37.24 -53.90
C ASP A 650 7.98 36.83 -53.04
N GLU A 651 8.50 37.72 -52.19
CA GLU A 651 9.70 37.46 -51.34
C GLU A 651 9.55 36.20 -50.48
N TYR A 652 8.33 35.96 -50.01
CA TYR A 652 7.90 34.73 -49.36
C TYR A 652 6.67 34.18 -50.09
N ASP A 653 6.68 32.90 -50.39
CA ASP A 653 5.52 32.24 -50.98
C ASP A 653 4.45 31.88 -49.92
N TYR A 654 3.31 31.36 -50.37
CA TYR A 654 2.21 30.97 -49.47
C TYR A 654 2.60 29.85 -48.49
N THR A 655 3.55 28.98 -48.86
CA THR A 655 3.99 27.87 -48.02
C THR A 655 4.88 28.37 -46.89
N GLU A 656 5.83 29.25 -47.20
CA GLU A 656 6.75 29.86 -46.24
C GLU A 656 6.00 30.72 -45.22
N LYS A 657 4.98 31.47 -45.67
CA LYS A 657 4.10 32.25 -44.76
C LYS A 657 3.30 31.35 -43.81
N ALA A 658 2.71 30.28 -44.34
CA ALA A 658 1.92 29.35 -43.52
C ALA A 658 2.78 28.66 -42.46
N GLU A 659 3.99 28.23 -42.83
CA GLU A 659 4.97 27.65 -41.88
C GLU A 659 5.35 28.63 -40.77
N TYR A 660 5.63 29.89 -41.13
CA TYR A 660 6.05 30.91 -40.18
C TYR A 660 4.98 31.18 -39.12
N TRP A 661 3.71 31.31 -39.52
CA TRP A 661 2.61 31.56 -38.59
C TRP A 661 2.25 30.33 -37.74
N ALA A 662 2.34 29.13 -38.32
CA ALA A 662 2.18 27.89 -37.57
C ALA A 662 3.25 27.75 -36.48
N LEU A 663 4.51 28.10 -36.79
CA LEU A 663 5.62 28.11 -35.84
C LEU A 663 5.42 29.14 -34.72
N ILE A 664 5.01 30.38 -35.04
CA ILE A 664 4.76 31.41 -34.02
C ILE A 664 3.66 30.94 -33.06
N TRP A 665 2.54 30.48 -33.60
CA TRP A 665 1.43 29.97 -32.81
C TRP A 665 1.88 28.84 -31.88
N GLY A 666 2.53 27.82 -32.45
CA GLY A 666 3.02 26.67 -31.69
C GLY A 666 4.01 27.08 -30.59
N THR A 667 4.92 28.02 -30.87
CA THR A 667 5.88 28.50 -29.87
C THR A 667 5.20 29.22 -28.70
N ILE A 668 4.17 30.02 -28.97
CA ILE A 668 3.39 30.72 -27.92
C ILE A 668 2.64 29.70 -27.06
N VAL A 669 1.89 28.79 -27.69
CA VAL A 669 1.09 27.77 -26.99
C VAL A 669 1.99 26.86 -26.15
N MET A 670 3.09 26.37 -26.72
CA MET A 670 4.07 25.53 -26.03
C MET A 670 4.76 26.27 -24.88
N GLY A 671 5.10 27.55 -25.07
CA GLY A 671 5.70 28.39 -24.04
C GLY A 671 4.77 28.61 -22.85
N VAL A 672 3.51 28.99 -23.09
CA VAL A 672 2.52 29.27 -22.03
C VAL A 672 2.16 27.99 -21.27
N THR A 673 1.81 26.93 -21.98
CA THR A 673 1.45 25.64 -21.36
C THR A 673 2.65 25.02 -20.62
N GLY A 674 3.86 25.13 -21.17
CA GLY A 674 5.09 24.68 -20.53
C GLY A 674 5.39 25.43 -19.22
N LEU A 675 5.20 26.75 -19.18
CA LEU A 675 5.35 27.54 -17.96
C LEU A 675 4.35 27.13 -16.87
N PHE A 676 3.11 26.82 -17.24
CA PHE A 676 2.12 26.31 -16.28
C PHE A 676 2.51 24.96 -15.68
N LEU A 677 3.10 24.07 -16.49
CA LEU A 677 3.58 22.76 -16.06
C LEU A 677 4.90 22.83 -15.27
N TRP A 678 5.69 23.87 -15.50
CA TRP A 678 6.95 24.08 -14.78
C TRP A 678 6.71 24.58 -13.35
N PHE A 679 5.71 25.45 -13.14
CA PHE A 679 5.40 26.03 -11.82
C PHE A 679 4.00 25.65 -11.30
N PRO A 680 3.69 24.35 -11.14
CA PRO A 680 2.34 23.90 -10.82
C PRO A 680 1.86 24.38 -9.44
N THR A 681 2.77 24.61 -8.49
CA THR A 681 2.45 25.14 -7.15
C THR A 681 2.08 26.62 -7.18
N LEU A 682 2.78 27.43 -8.00
CA LEU A 682 2.48 28.85 -8.15
C LEU A 682 1.16 29.05 -8.91
N VAL A 683 0.92 28.27 -9.96
CA VAL A 683 -0.32 28.30 -10.74
C VAL A 683 -1.51 27.78 -9.92
N GLY A 684 -1.33 26.71 -9.16
CA GLY A 684 -2.38 26.14 -8.30
C GLY A 684 -2.87 27.08 -7.19
N ASN A 685 -2.12 28.14 -6.85
CA ASN A 685 -2.54 29.13 -5.85
C ASN A 685 -3.61 30.12 -6.36
N TRP A 686 -3.70 30.35 -7.67
CA TRP A 686 -4.64 31.31 -8.26
C TRP A 686 -5.51 30.73 -9.38
N ALA A 687 -5.18 29.55 -9.90
CA ALA A 687 -5.91 28.90 -10.99
C ALA A 687 -6.55 27.57 -10.58
N PRO A 688 -7.65 27.16 -11.24
CA PRO A 688 -8.29 25.86 -10.99
C PRO A 688 -7.38 24.67 -11.35
N VAL A 689 -7.51 23.56 -10.61
CA VAL A 689 -6.72 22.31 -10.83
C VAL A 689 -6.88 21.75 -12.25
N TRP A 690 -8.04 21.95 -12.89
CA TRP A 690 -8.27 21.49 -14.27
C TRP A 690 -7.33 22.16 -15.27
N LEU A 691 -6.85 23.39 -15.00
CA LEU A 691 -5.97 24.13 -15.91
C LEU A 691 -4.64 23.40 -16.11
N ILE A 692 -4.08 22.79 -15.06
CA ILE A 692 -2.83 22.02 -15.14
C ILE A 692 -3.01 20.81 -16.06
N LYS A 693 -4.13 20.10 -15.92
CA LYS A 693 -4.44 18.92 -16.74
C LYS A 693 -4.72 19.25 -18.19
N VAL A 694 -5.43 20.35 -18.45
CA VAL A 694 -5.65 20.86 -19.81
C VAL A 694 -4.34 21.34 -20.43
N SER A 695 -3.48 22.01 -19.67
CA SER A 695 -2.17 22.44 -20.14
C SER A 695 -1.27 21.26 -20.52
N GLU A 696 -1.27 20.19 -19.72
CA GLU A 696 -0.57 18.93 -20.03
C GLU A 696 -1.03 18.33 -21.36
N LEU A 697 -2.35 18.34 -21.60
CA LEU A 697 -2.95 17.82 -22.82
C LEU A 697 -2.61 18.66 -24.06
N ILE A 698 -2.80 19.98 -23.97
CA ILE A 698 -2.52 20.91 -25.06
C ILE A 698 -1.04 20.87 -25.41
N HIS A 699 -0.15 20.93 -24.41
CA HIS A 699 1.29 20.88 -24.61
C HIS A 699 1.72 19.62 -25.37
N PHE A 700 1.14 18.46 -25.03
CA PHE A 700 1.45 17.21 -25.69
C PHE A 700 0.98 17.16 -27.15
N TYR A 701 -0.28 17.56 -27.42
CA TYR A 701 -0.80 17.52 -28.78
C TYR A 701 -0.16 18.57 -29.69
N GLU A 702 0.12 19.76 -29.15
CA GLU A 702 0.83 20.80 -29.88
C GLU A 702 2.26 20.35 -30.21
N ALA A 703 2.95 19.63 -29.30
CA ALA A 703 4.26 19.05 -29.60
C ALA A 703 4.21 18.05 -30.78
N ILE A 704 3.16 17.24 -30.89
CA ILE A 704 2.95 16.34 -32.04
C ILE A 704 2.73 17.16 -33.31
N LEU A 705 1.81 18.12 -33.27
CA LEU A 705 1.48 18.97 -34.41
C LEU A 705 2.71 19.71 -34.93
N ALA A 706 3.46 20.35 -34.04
CA ALA A 706 4.67 21.10 -34.38
C ALA A 706 5.76 20.17 -34.95
N THR A 707 5.97 18.99 -34.37
CA THR A 707 6.97 18.03 -34.87
C THR A 707 6.61 17.53 -36.27
N LEU A 708 5.33 17.21 -36.50
CA LEU A 708 4.86 16.76 -37.82
C LEU A 708 4.93 17.89 -38.84
N ALA A 709 4.58 19.13 -38.48
CA ALA A 709 4.72 20.28 -39.37
C ALA A 709 6.18 20.46 -39.83
N ILE A 710 7.15 20.30 -38.94
CA ILE A 710 8.57 20.39 -39.31
C ILE A 710 9.01 19.22 -40.19
N VAL A 711 8.66 17.98 -39.85
CA VAL A 711 9.14 16.79 -40.57
C VAL A 711 8.46 16.62 -41.93
N VAL A 712 7.14 16.82 -41.99
CA VAL A 712 6.33 16.54 -43.20
C VAL A 712 6.35 17.72 -44.15
N TRP A 713 6.25 18.95 -43.63
CA TRP A 713 6.04 20.13 -44.45
C TRP A 713 7.35 20.91 -44.61
N HIS A 714 7.96 21.37 -43.53
CA HIS A 714 9.17 22.21 -43.60
C HIS A 714 10.38 21.48 -44.23
N TRP A 715 10.73 20.29 -43.76
CA TRP A 715 11.86 19.50 -44.30
C TRP A 715 11.64 19.08 -45.75
N PHE A 716 10.39 18.96 -46.21
CA PHE A 716 10.14 18.69 -47.62
C PHE A 716 10.69 19.82 -48.49
N PHE A 717 10.36 21.07 -48.19
CA PHE A 717 10.82 22.21 -49.01
C PHE A 717 12.34 22.47 -48.88
N VAL A 718 12.94 22.15 -47.74
CA VAL A 718 14.36 22.44 -47.49
C VAL A 718 15.30 21.29 -47.89
N ILE A 719 14.88 20.03 -47.76
CA ILE A 719 15.73 18.83 -47.95
C ILE A 719 15.26 18.00 -49.14
N PHE A 720 13.97 17.64 -49.18
CA PHE A 720 13.47 16.62 -50.10
C PHE A 720 12.94 17.16 -51.44
N HIS A 721 12.76 18.47 -51.57
CA HIS A 721 12.31 19.07 -52.82
C HIS A 721 13.35 18.80 -53.91
N PRO A 722 12.97 18.23 -55.08
CA PRO A 722 13.95 17.76 -56.07
C PRO A 722 14.95 18.81 -56.56
N HIS A 723 14.55 20.08 -56.61
CA HIS A 723 15.43 21.19 -56.99
C HIS A 723 16.39 21.63 -55.87
N GLU A 724 16.05 21.34 -54.62
CA GLU A 724 16.87 21.69 -53.45
C GLU A 724 17.72 20.55 -52.93
N TYR A 725 17.42 19.30 -53.33
CA TYR A 725 18.18 18.12 -52.92
C TYR A 725 19.69 18.30 -53.19
N PRO A 726 20.58 17.89 -52.28
CA PRO A 726 20.31 17.22 -50.99
C PRO A 726 19.76 18.13 -49.88
N MET A 727 19.96 19.45 -49.98
CA MET A 727 19.40 20.46 -49.07
C MET A 727 19.65 21.89 -49.60
N SER A 728 18.79 22.86 -49.25
CA SER A 728 19.07 24.28 -49.42
C SER A 728 20.16 24.75 -48.45
N LEU A 729 21.18 25.46 -48.93
CA LEU A 729 22.24 26.01 -48.06
C LEU A 729 21.87 27.36 -47.44
N THR A 730 20.74 27.94 -47.86
CA THR A 730 20.35 29.30 -47.49
C THR A 730 20.05 29.45 -45.99
N TRP A 731 19.63 28.39 -45.30
CA TRP A 731 19.44 28.43 -43.85
C TRP A 731 20.77 28.34 -43.06
N ILE A 732 21.87 27.93 -43.70
CA ILE A 732 23.21 27.80 -43.08
C ILE A 732 24.01 29.10 -43.23
N ASP A 733 24.06 29.66 -44.44
CA ASP A 733 24.90 30.83 -44.74
C ASP A 733 24.12 32.10 -45.11
N GLY A 734 22.79 32.02 -45.20
CA GLY A 734 21.91 33.12 -45.53
C GLY A 734 21.90 33.50 -47.01
N LYS A 735 22.57 32.74 -47.89
CA LYS A 735 22.78 33.12 -49.30
C LYS A 735 22.04 32.19 -50.26
N MET A 736 21.75 32.73 -51.45
CA MET A 736 21.09 32.01 -52.55
C MET A 736 21.70 32.44 -53.89
N SER A 737 21.74 31.55 -54.89
CA SER A 737 22.19 31.93 -56.24
C SER A 737 21.18 32.88 -56.90
N LEU A 738 21.66 33.78 -57.76
CA LEU A 738 20.80 34.71 -58.50
C LEU A 738 19.74 33.97 -59.35
N HIS A 739 20.16 32.88 -60.02
CA HIS A 739 19.26 32.03 -60.81
C HIS A 739 18.15 31.39 -59.95
N THR A 740 18.50 30.81 -58.79
CA THR A 740 17.51 30.22 -57.87
C THR A 740 16.57 31.30 -57.32
N TYR A 741 17.10 32.48 -56.98
CA TYR A 741 16.29 33.58 -56.48
C TYR A 741 15.27 34.06 -57.51
N ARG A 742 15.68 34.23 -58.78
CA ARG A 742 14.78 34.58 -59.87
C ARG A 742 13.70 33.51 -60.07
N HIS A 743 14.07 32.23 -60.03
CA HIS A 743 13.15 31.11 -60.24
C HIS A 743 12.14 30.92 -59.09
N HIS A 744 12.49 31.22 -57.84
CA HIS A 744 11.62 31.03 -56.68
C HIS A 744 10.88 32.30 -56.26
N HIS A 745 11.43 33.49 -56.54
CA HIS A 745 10.91 34.79 -56.07
C HIS A 745 10.77 35.79 -57.21
N GLU A 746 10.24 35.34 -58.35
CA GLU A 746 10.21 36.12 -59.60
C GLU A 746 9.48 37.47 -59.46
N LYS A 747 8.35 37.50 -58.74
CA LYS A 747 7.55 38.72 -58.53
C LYS A 747 8.33 39.74 -57.72
N HIS A 748 9.08 39.27 -56.72
CA HIS A 748 9.95 40.12 -55.91
C HIS A 748 11.17 40.59 -56.70
N PHE A 749 11.80 39.71 -57.49
CA PHE A 749 12.91 40.08 -58.38
C PHE A 749 12.49 41.19 -59.36
N ARG A 750 11.32 41.05 -60.01
CA ARG A 750 10.72 42.09 -60.88
C ARG A 750 10.57 43.44 -60.15
N LYS A 751 10.16 43.42 -58.87
CA LYS A 751 10.05 44.63 -58.04
C LYS A 751 11.41 45.26 -57.72
N VAL A 752 12.42 44.46 -57.38
CA VAL A 752 13.80 44.91 -57.13
C VAL A 752 14.39 45.59 -58.37
N VAL A 753 14.20 44.97 -59.54
CA VAL A 753 14.67 45.51 -60.82
C VAL A 753 13.96 46.83 -61.17
N LEU A 754 12.64 46.90 -60.97
CA LEU A 754 11.86 48.12 -61.19
C LEU A 754 12.32 49.26 -60.28
N GLU A 755 12.43 49.02 -58.96
CA GLU A 755 12.85 50.03 -57.98
C GLU A 755 14.26 50.56 -58.26
N TRP A 756 15.18 49.67 -58.68
CA TRP A 756 16.54 50.06 -59.05
C TRP A 756 16.58 50.89 -60.33
N LYS A 757 15.78 50.55 -61.34
CA LYS A 757 15.64 51.34 -62.58
C LYS A 757 15.02 52.71 -62.32
N GLU A 758 13.99 52.79 -61.48
CA GLU A 758 13.39 54.07 -61.06
C GLU A 758 14.40 54.96 -60.32
N TYR A 759 15.27 54.37 -59.48
CA TYR A 759 16.35 55.09 -58.82
C TYR A 759 17.36 55.64 -59.85
N LYS A 760 17.82 54.80 -60.77
CA LYS A 760 18.79 55.19 -61.81
C LYS A 760 18.23 56.19 -62.81
N SER A 761 16.93 56.16 -63.07
CA SER A 761 16.23 57.13 -63.92
C SER A 761 15.84 58.41 -63.18
N GLY A 762 16.24 58.59 -61.91
CA GLY A 762 15.92 59.76 -61.09
C GLY A 762 14.45 59.88 -60.65
N LYS A 763 13.62 58.86 -60.92
CA LYS A 763 12.19 58.82 -60.53
C LYS A 763 11.99 58.48 -59.04
N ARG A 764 13.00 57.88 -58.39
CA ARG A 764 12.98 57.49 -56.97
C ARG A 764 14.27 57.89 -56.27
N GLU A 765 14.18 58.43 -55.06
CA GLU A 765 15.36 58.73 -54.22
C GLU A 765 15.92 57.44 -53.57
N LEU A 766 17.24 57.35 -53.41
CA LEU A 766 17.91 56.18 -52.80
C LEU A 766 17.38 55.84 -51.39
N LYS A 767 16.98 56.85 -50.60
CA LYS A 767 16.41 56.67 -49.26
C LYS A 767 15.01 56.05 -49.25
N LYS A 768 14.33 56.00 -50.41
CA LYS A 768 12.98 55.44 -50.59
C LYS A 768 12.99 54.10 -51.34
N VAL A 769 14.18 53.55 -51.59
CA VAL A 769 14.35 52.18 -52.10
C VAL A 769 14.08 51.19 -50.96
N SER A 770 13.44 50.06 -51.26
CA SER A 770 13.16 49.06 -50.22
C SER A 770 14.44 48.48 -49.63
N ASN A 771 14.37 48.00 -48.37
CA ASN A 771 15.52 47.38 -47.72
C ASN A 771 16.03 46.16 -48.49
N SER A 772 15.13 45.37 -49.09
CA SER A 772 15.48 44.23 -49.94
C SER A 772 16.24 44.65 -51.19
N THR A 773 15.80 45.71 -51.90
CA THR A 773 16.54 46.24 -53.06
C THR A 773 17.90 46.81 -52.67
N PHE A 774 17.98 47.55 -51.56
CA PHE A 774 19.26 48.07 -51.06
C PHE A 774 20.22 46.95 -50.65
N LEU A 775 19.73 45.89 -49.99
CA LEU A 775 20.52 44.72 -49.60
C LEU A 775 21.02 43.93 -50.82
N PHE A 776 20.16 43.75 -51.83
CA PHE A 776 20.50 43.11 -53.09
C PHE A 776 21.64 43.85 -53.80
N THR A 777 21.51 45.16 -53.99
CA THR A 777 22.47 45.95 -54.78
C THR A 777 23.77 46.21 -54.03
N SER A 778 23.69 46.56 -52.74
CA SER A 778 24.89 46.76 -51.90
C SER A 778 25.73 45.49 -51.76
N THR A 779 25.11 44.31 -51.83
CA THR A 779 25.86 43.05 -51.76
C THR A 779 26.54 42.71 -53.08
N LEU A 780 25.91 43.00 -54.22
CA LEU A 780 26.57 42.90 -55.52
C LEU A 780 27.81 43.81 -55.55
N GLU A 781 27.67 45.07 -55.13
CA GLU A 781 28.78 46.03 -55.06
C GLU A 781 29.89 45.54 -54.12
N LYS A 782 29.54 45.02 -52.93
CA LYS A 782 30.50 44.49 -51.96
C LYS A 782 31.26 43.25 -52.47
N ASN A 783 30.66 42.48 -53.36
CA ASN A 783 31.30 41.34 -54.01
C ASN A 783 32.07 41.74 -55.29
N GLY A 784 32.24 43.04 -55.57
CA GLY A 784 32.95 43.56 -56.74
C GLY A 784 32.18 43.48 -58.04
N LEU A 785 30.85 43.26 -57.99
CA LEU A 785 29.97 43.19 -59.15
C LEU A 785 29.20 44.50 -59.32
N ASN A 786 29.00 44.95 -60.57
CA ASN A 786 28.19 46.13 -60.85
C ASN A 786 26.70 45.74 -60.95
N PRO A 787 25.82 46.23 -60.05
CA PRO A 787 24.39 45.90 -60.08
C PRO A 787 23.71 46.24 -61.41
N ASP A 788 24.11 47.34 -62.06
CA ASP A 788 23.53 47.77 -63.34
C ASP A 788 23.82 46.78 -64.46
N VAL A 789 25.04 46.24 -64.50
CA VAL A 789 25.46 45.26 -65.52
C VAL A 789 24.70 43.96 -65.35
N ILE A 790 24.59 43.46 -64.12
CA ILE A 790 23.88 42.22 -63.81
C ILE A 790 22.39 42.34 -64.08
N ILE A 791 21.75 43.43 -63.63
CA ILE A 791 20.32 43.66 -63.85
C ILE A 791 20.01 43.83 -65.35
N ASN A 792 20.84 44.56 -66.10
CA ASN A 792 20.65 44.69 -67.55
C ASN A 792 20.81 43.37 -68.28
N HIS A 793 21.79 42.56 -67.90
CA HIS A 793 22.00 41.23 -68.46
C HIS A 793 20.77 40.32 -68.24
N GLU A 794 20.16 40.36 -67.06
CA GLU A 794 18.94 39.60 -66.77
C GLU A 794 17.73 40.12 -67.56
N ILE A 795 17.62 41.43 -67.81
CA ILE A 795 16.55 42.03 -68.62
C ILE A 795 16.69 41.64 -70.10
N GLU A 796 17.91 41.68 -70.65
CA GLU A 796 18.15 41.34 -72.06
C GLU A 796 17.89 39.86 -72.36
N ASN A 797 18.15 38.99 -71.39
CA ASN A 797 17.94 37.55 -71.51
C ASN A 797 16.50 37.10 -71.17
N ASP A 798 15.59 38.02 -70.85
CA ASP A 798 14.19 37.72 -70.51
C ASP A 798 13.23 38.69 -71.24
N PRO A 799 12.72 38.30 -72.42
CA PRO A 799 11.77 39.12 -73.19
C PRO A 799 10.50 39.47 -72.42
N GLU A 800 10.04 38.60 -71.50
CA GLU A 800 8.83 38.84 -70.72
C GLU A 800 9.07 39.85 -69.59
N LEU A 801 10.23 39.77 -68.93
CA LEU A 801 10.67 40.76 -67.95
C LEU A 801 10.87 42.12 -68.60
N LYS A 802 11.50 42.18 -69.78
CA LYS A 802 11.72 43.41 -70.54
C LYS A 802 10.39 44.08 -70.90
N ASN A 803 9.47 43.35 -71.53
CA ASN A 803 8.15 43.87 -71.90
C ASN A 803 7.37 44.38 -70.67
N TRP A 804 7.42 43.64 -69.55
CA TRP A 804 6.76 44.04 -68.31
C TRP A 804 7.39 45.31 -67.69
N LEU A 805 8.72 45.44 -67.74
CA LEU A 805 9.42 46.65 -67.25
C LEU A 805 9.11 47.87 -68.12
N ASP A 806 9.09 47.70 -69.44
CA ASP A 806 8.78 48.78 -70.39
C ASP A 806 7.34 49.29 -70.18
N GLU A 807 6.38 48.39 -69.94
CA GLU A 807 5.00 48.72 -69.56
C GLU A 807 4.93 49.49 -68.22
N LYS A 808 5.69 49.07 -67.20
CA LYS A 808 5.64 49.70 -65.86
C LYS A 808 6.40 51.02 -65.77
N LEU A 809 7.47 51.20 -66.54
CA LEU A 809 8.26 52.42 -66.55
C LEU A 809 7.65 53.52 -67.45
N ASN A 810 6.54 53.23 -68.15
CA ASN A 810 5.91 54.09 -69.16
C ASN A 810 6.92 54.58 -70.19
N ILE A 811 7.78 53.69 -70.69
CA ILE A 811 8.65 54.00 -71.84
C ILE A 811 7.81 53.69 -73.07
N ALA A 812 7.02 54.68 -73.50
CA ALA A 812 6.30 54.59 -74.76
C ALA A 812 7.30 54.31 -75.89
N ILE A 813 6.99 53.30 -76.70
CA ILE A 813 7.51 53.13 -78.05
C ILE A 813 7.27 54.47 -78.77
N ASN A 814 8.36 55.15 -79.10
CA ASN A 814 8.44 56.14 -80.17
C ASN A 814 9.65 55.80 -81.03
#